data_AF-A0AAQ6AFA7-F1
#
_entry.id   AF-A0AAQ6AFA7-F1
#
_cell.length_a   1.000
_cell.length_b   1.000
_cell.length_c   1.000
_cell.angle_alpha   90.00
_cell.angle_beta   90.00
_cell.angle_gamma   90.00
#
_symmetry.space_group_name_H-M   'P 1'
#
loop_
_entity.id
_entity.type
_entity.pdbx_description
1 polymer ?
#
loop_
_entity_poly.entity_id
_entity_poly.type
_entity_poly.pdbx_seq_one_letter_code
_entity_poly.pdbx_strand_id
1 'polypeptide(L)'
;SHAISRLRLNAMKTYWLSCLTFYMFIQFLSDRVVKAARSVYSVMIERNPGLIRDRKYHLKTYRKCCSGKELVDWLMKQNECLQSRSQAVGMWQVLVDEGILVHVKHELNFHDKDTQFYRFQDSEFGLNHITNERESEDELQEGLSLLSQLGPDALLTMILRKCPSQRSAEDLEVIYEELLHVKAAAHLSTSVRKELAAVLVFESHAKAGTVLFSQGDKGTSWYIIWKGSVNVITHGKGLVTTLHEGEDFGQLALLNDAPRAATIILREDNCHFLRVDKQDFIRILKDVEANTVRLEEHGKTVLVLETSADSAGQGGAGNNSKYTVMSGTPEKILEHLLETIKLDSNGNDAIGWSLDFLLTHKVSMPSSQLCPALQHQYPVMAELSEGSDQEKAAYILNIKQKVVKLIGQWVALFGLLLKEDPIALDFLERLKKEVAADYRLSSMLKEQFRERRRTKHVLTVWLLSFLDAVLYEIFRPDNKPLTLMLPVNTSVQDVMAAIVKPGGDHVLVKMNSTGERAQLKLDAAAVYTALGLNERLFICTSSQVEQLVPLKEQQGPEQGTTDILEQMSSKDIANELTNYDWELFTAMHEVELVYYIFGRHKFPGAITANLERFVRRFNEVQYWVVTELCLCEDLVKRAILLKKFIKIASVSQFTTTNRPERSISTTTEWITKRIYCAYERLMDPSRNHRAYRLAVAKLGPPYIPFMPLLLKDMTFIHEGNPNYVDKLVNFEKMRMLAKTVKIVRGCRSQPYALLPFHTVRFATTNTNCIAYQTRFPPCPPDSDHALPLRSPSNIRHYIQNLKVMDNQRKLTQLSRTIESSSSCKFLGCLA
;
A
#
# COMPACT_ATOMS: atom_id res chain seq x y z
N SER A 1 -15.70 2.30 -14.00
CA SER A 1 -16.85 2.92 -13.30
C SER A 1 -17.80 1.91 -12.66
N HIS A 2 -17.97 0.67 -13.16
CA HIS A 2 -18.87 -0.34 -12.57
C HIS A 2 -18.38 -1.04 -11.28
N ALA A 3 -17.09 -0.97 -10.93
CA ALA A 3 -16.60 -1.40 -9.61
C ALA A 3 -16.91 -0.38 -8.49
N ILE A 4 -17.13 0.88 -8.86
CA ILE A 4 -17.34 2.01 -7.93
C ILE A 4 -18.83 2.13 -7.55
N SER A 5 -19.75 1.64 -8.37
CA SER A 5 -21.19 1.61 -8.06
C SER A 5 -21.55 0.58 -6.99
N ARG A 6 -20.83 -0.53 -6.86
CA ARG A 6 -21.03 -1.50 -5.75
C ARG A 6 -20.48 -0.99 -4.41
N LEU A 7 -19.48 -0.11 -4.40
CA LEU A 7 -18.96 0.55 -3.20
C LEU A 7 -19.88 1.68 -2.70
N ARG A 8 -20.55 2.40 -3.60
CA ARG A 8 -21.46 3.50 -3.23
C ARG A 8 -22.78 3.04 -2.61
N LEU A 9 -23.28 1.85 -2.97
CA LEU A 9 -24.54 1.33 -2.39
C LEU A 9 -24.38 0.85 -0.93
N ASN A 10 -23.17 0.42 -0.53
CA ASN A 10 -22.87 0.05 0.85
C ASN A 10 -22.61 1.25 1.76
N ALA A 11 -22.25 2.41 1.20
CA ALA A 11 -21.98 3.65 1.94
C ALA A 11 -23.25 4.43 2.35
N MET A 12 -24.38 4.24 1.65
CA MET A 12 -25.65 4.91 1.98
C MET A 12 -26.48 4.17 3.05
N LYS A 13 -26.36 2.84 3.14
CA LYS A 13 -27.01 2.05 4.22
C LYS A 13 -26.35 2.25 5.59
N THR A 14 -25.09 2.68 5.62
CA THR A 14 -24.30 2.93 6.83
C THR A 14 -24.65 4.25 7.53
N TYR A 15 -25.24 5.21 6.81
CA TYR A 15 -25.45 6.57 7.32
C TYR A 15 -26.73 6.74 8.15
N TRP A 16 -27.77 5.94 7.90
CA TRP A 16 -29.04 6.00 8.67
C TRP A 16 -29.05 5.07 9.89
N LEU A 17 -28.24 4.00 9.89
CA LEU A 17 -28.01 3.19 11.09
C LEU A 17 -27.14 3.94 12.12
N SER A 18 -26.33 4.93 11.73
CA SER A 18 -25.29 5.52 12.59
C SER A 18 -25.84 6.34 13.77
N CYS A 19 -26.96 7.06 13.64
CA CYS A 19 -27.38 8.01 14.68
C CYS A 19 -28.06 7.37 15.91
N LEU A 20 -28.80 6.26 15.73
CA LEU A 20 -29.40 5.50 16.84
C LEU A 20 -28.45 4.44 17.40
N THR A 21 -27.50 3.95 16.59
CA THR A 21 -26.42 3.08 17.06
C THR A 21 -25.38 3.84 17.85
N PHE A 22 -25.12 5.13 17.59
CA PHE A 22 -24.06 5.90 18.29
C PHE A 22 -24.29 6.00 19.81
N TYR A 23 -25.53 6.23 20.27
CA TYR A 23 -25.83 6.32 21.71
C TYR A 23 -25.79 4.95 22.41
N MET A 24 -26.29 3.89 21.76
CA MET A 24 -26.12 2.50 22.25
C MET A 24 -24.65 2.03 22.15
N PHE A 25 -23.88 2.50 21.17
CA PHE A 25 -22.48 2.14 20.94
C PHE A 25 -21.57 2.80 21.97
N ILE A 26 -21.82 4.05 22.40
CA ILE A 26 -21.03 4.69 23.47
C ILE A 26 -21.22 3.93 24.80
N GLN A 27 -22.46 3.58 25.14
CA GLN A 27 -22.75 2.82 26.36
C GLN A 27 -22.19 1.39 26.28
N PHE A 28 -22.30 0.72 25.11
CA PHE A 28 -21.72 -0.59 24.85
C PHE A 28 -20.17 -0.57 24.79
N LEU A 29 -19.56 0.51 24.31
CA LEU A 29 -18.11 0.68 24.22
C LEU A 29 -17.53 0.90 25.62
N SER A 30 -18.17 1.71 26.46
CA SER A 30 -17.79 1.88 27.86
C SER A 30 -17.87 0.54 28.61
N ASP A 31 -18.95 -0.24 28.42
CA ASP A 31 -19.07 -1.60 28.99
C ASP A 31 -17.95 -2.55 28.51
N ARG A 32 -17.56 -2.47 27.24
CA ARG A 32 -16.43 -3.25 26.69
C ARG A 32 -15.08 -2.80 27.24
N VAL A 33 -14.87 -1.50 27.44
CA VAL A 33 -13.65 -0.97 28.07
C VAL A 33 -13.58 -1.38 29.54
N VAL A 34 -14.70 -1.34 30.27
CA VAL A 34 -14.80 -1.87 31.63
C VAL A 34 -14.49 -3.37 31.65
N LYS A 35 -15.04 -4.17 30.73
CA LYS A 35 -14.70 -5.60 30.62
C LYS A 35 -13.21 -5.81 30.35
N ALA A 36 -12.64 -5.09 29.38
CA ALA A 36 -11.22 -5.15 29.06
C ALA A 36 -10.34 -4.77 30.26
N ALA A 37 -10.72 -3.72 30.99
CA ALA A 37 -10.01 -3.26 32.16
C ALA A 37 -10.07 -4.27 33.32
N ARG A 38 -11.21 -4.96 33.51
CA ARG A 38 -11.33 -6.06 34.47
C ARG A 38 -10.38 -7.22 34.12
N SER A 39 -10.36 -7.66 32.87
CA SER A 39 -9.46 -8.75 32.45
C SER A 39 -7.98 -8.38 32.61
N VAL A 40 -7.61 -7.13 32.26
CA VAL A 40 -6.26 -6.60 32.48
C VAL A 40 -5.92 -6.56 33.98
N TYR A 41 -6.82 -6.03 34.81
CA TYR A 41 -6.61 -5.91 36.25
C TYR A 41 -6.44 -7.27 36.94
N SER A 42 -7.31 -8.25 36.63
CA SER A 42 -7.27 -9.59 37.23
C SER A 42 -5.92 -10.28 37.00
N VAL A 43 -5.46 -10.31 35.74
CA VAL A 43 -4.17 -10.95 35.40
C VAL A 43 -2.99 -10.15 35.96
N MET A 44 -3.11 -8.82 36.05
CA MET A 44 -2.07 -7.97 36.62
C MET A 44 -1.82 -8.24 38.10
N ILE A 45 -2.89 -8.39 38.90
CA ILE A 45 -2.80 -8.70 40.33
C ILE A 45 -2.31 -10.13 40.56
N GLU A 46 -2.77 -11.09 39.76
CA GLU A 46 -2.36 -12.50 39.86
C GLU A 46 -0.87 -12.67 39.56
N ARG A 47 -0.39 -12.11 38.44
CA ARG A 47 1.01 -12.25 38.00
C ARG A 47 1.99 -11.34 38.74
N ASN A 48 1.52 -10.21 39.29
CA ASN A 48 2.36 -9.24 40.00
C ASN A 48 1.64 -8.60 41.22
N PRO A 49 1.47 -9.35 42.33
CA PRO A 49 0.73 -8.86 43.51
C PRO A 49 1.33 -7.60 44.15
N GLY A 50 2.64 -7.37 43.99
CA GLY A 50 3.35 -6.21 44.55
C GLY A 50 3.22 -4.91 43.77
N LEU A 51 2.54 -4.92 42.61
CA LEU A 51 2.41 -3.73 41.74
C LEU A 51 1.53 -2.65 42.38
N ILE A 52 0.38 -3.07 42.93
CA ILE A 52 -0.57 -2.22 43.65
C ILE A 52 -0.24 -2.30 45.14
N ARG A 53 0.25 -1.20 45.70
CA ARG A 53 0.67 -1.13 47.11
C ARG A 53 0.59 0.28 47.68
N ASP A 54 0.76 0.41 48.98
CA ASP A 54 0.89 1.70 49.63
C ASP A 54 2.26 2.30 49.31
N ARG A 55 2.28 3.56 48.86
CA ARG A 55 3.51 4.28 48.49
C ARG A 55 3.63 5.57 49.30
N LYS A 56 4.82 5.81 49.85
CA LYS A 56 5.14 7.06 50.56
C LYS A 56 5.92 7.99 49.64
N TYR A 57 5.43 9.22 49.45
CA TYR A 57 6.09 10.23 48.63
C TYR A 57 5.83 11.62 49.21
N HIS A 58 6.88 12.42 49.42
CA HIS A 58 6.85 13.70 50.13
C HIS A 58 6.02 13.66 51.44
N LEU A 59 6.32 12.69 52.31
CA LEU A 59 5.66 12.50 53.62
C LEU A 59 4.15 12.17 53.54
N LYS A 60 3.56 12.04 52.35
CA LYS A 60 2.19 11.56 52.14
C LYS A 60 2.19 10.08 51.77
N THR A 61 1.28 9.31 52.38
CA THR A 61 1.06 7.90 52.02
C THR A 61 -0.12 7.80 51.07
N TYR A 62 0.14 7.38 49.83
CA TYR A 62 -0.87 7.05 48.84
C TYR A 62 -1.20 5.57 48.94
N ARG A 63 -2.42 5.25 49.37
CA ARG A 63 -2.85 3.87 49.57
C ARG A 63 -3.26 3.19 48.27
N LYS A 64 -3.00 1.88 48.15
CA LYS A 64 -3.38 0.99 47.05
C LYS A 64 -3.18 1.63 45.67
N CYS A 65 -1.93 1.96 45.33
CA CYS A 65 -1.61 2.65 44.09
C CYS A 65 -0.42 2.01 43.36
N CYS A 66 -0.35 2.26 42.06
CA CYS A 66 0.72 1.84 41.17
C CYS A 66 1.35 3.08 40.51
N SER A 67 2.64 3.02 40.18
CA SER A 67 3.26 4.11 39.41
C SER A 67 2.94 3.97 37.93
N GLY A 68 2.85 5.09 37.22
CA GLY A 68 2.61 5.08 35.77
C GLY A 68 3.68 4.31 34.99
N LYS A 69 4.94 4.40 35.42
CA LYS A 69 6.04 3.67 34.79
C LYS A 69 5.92 2.16 34.94
N GLU A 70 5.62 1.67 36.14
CA GLU A 70 5.46 0.23 36.37
C GLU A 70 4.25 -0.34 35.60
N LEU A 71 3.18 0.44 35.43
CA LEU A 71 2.04 0.07 34.58
C LEU A 71 2.44 -0.08 33.11
N VAL A 72 3.22 0.86 32.58
CA VAL A 72 3.76 0.77 31.21
C VAL A 72 4.71 -0.42 31.08
N ASP A 73 5.61 -0.61 32.04
CA ASP A 73 6.57 -1.74 32.03
C ASP A 73 5.85 -3.09 32.08
N TRP A 74 4.76 -3.19 32.84
CA TRP A 74 3.94 -4.39 32.87
C TRP A 74 3.29 -4.64 31.51
N LEU A 75 2.67 -3.63 30.91
CA LEU A 75 1.96 -3.75 29.64
C LEU A 75 2.91 -4.13 28.49
N MET A 76 4.10 -3.52 28.46
CA MET A 76 5.15 -3.83 27.49
C MET A 76 5.65 -5.27 27.59
N LYS A 77 5.60 -5.88 28.80
CA LYS A 77 5.96 -7.30 29.00
C LYS A 77 4.85 -8.27 28.59
N GLN A 78 3.58 -7.89 28.73
CA GLN A 78 2.46 -8.77 28.42
C GLN A 78 2.08 -8.74 26.92
N ASN A 79 2.26 -7.62 26.23
CA ASN A 79 1.79 -7.45 24.86
C ASN A 79 2.96 -7.40 23.86
N GLU A 80 3.25 -8.52 23.21
CA GLU A 80 4.30 -8.64 22.18
C GLU A 80 4.07 -7.73 20.96
N CYS A 81 2.84 -7.25 20.75
CA CYS A 81 2.50 -6.37 19.62
C CYS A 81 2.88 -4.89 19.86
N LEU A 82 3.13 -4.48 21.11
CA LEU A 82 3.51 -3.10 21.42
C LEU A 82 4.90 -2.76 20.90
N GLN A 83 5.02 -1.58 20.29
CA GLN A 83 6.26 -1.14 19.64
C GLN A 83 6.91 0.04 20.34
N SER A 84 6.13 0.83 21.10
CA SER A 84 6.64 1.97 21.84
C SER A 84 5.93 2.13 23.19
N ARG A 85 6.60 2.78 24.13
CA ARG A 85 6.02 3.15 25.43
C ARG A 85 4.86 4.14 25.26
N SER A 86 4.91 4.98 24.22
CA SER A 86 3.83 5.92 23.88
C SER A 86 2.53 5.20 23.52
N GLN A 87 2.59 4.06 22.82
CA GLN A 87 1.40 3.22 22.57
C GLN A 87 0.80 2.68 23.88
N ALA A 88 1.65 2.24 24.82
CA ALA A 88 1.21 1.80 26.13
C ALA A 88 0.57 2.94 26.95
N VAL A 89 1.14 4.14 26.87
CA VAL A 89 0.55 5.36 27.46
C VAL A 89 -0.85 5.61 26.90
N GLY A 90 -1.03 5.50 25.58
CA GLY A 90 -2.34 5.61 24.95
C GLY A 90 -3.36 4.60 25.48
N MET A 91 -2.96 3.33 25.61
CA MET A 91 -3.82 2.27 26.16
C MET A 91 -4.24 2.56 27.61
N TRP A 92 -3.32 3.05 28.45
CA TRP A 92 -3.64 3.44 29.82
C TRP A 92 -4.48 4.71 29.89
N GLN A 93 -4.26 5.66 28.97
CA GLN A 93 -5.04 6.89 28.86
C GLN A 93 -6.53 6.59 28.61
N VAL A 94 -6.86 5.53 27.85
CA VAL A 94 -8.26 5.08 27.66
C VAL A 94 -8.93 4.81 29.01
N LEU A 95 -8.23 4.12 29.93
CA LEU A 95 -8.78 3.84 31.26
C LEU A 95 -8.87 5.08 32.14
N VAL A 96 -8.00 6.07 31.92
CA VAL A 96 -8.06 7.36 32.63
C VAL A 96 -9.24 8.20 32.14
N ASP A 97 -9.46 8.27 30.83
CA ASP A 97 -10.57 9.03 30.24
C ASP A 97 -11.94 8.44 30.65
N GLU A 98 -12.04 7.11 30.79
CA GLU A 98 -13.24 6.42 31.30
C GLU A 98 -13.38 6.45 32.83
N GLY A 99 -12.44 7.06 33.57
CA GLY A 99 -12.49 7.15 35.03
C GLY A 99 -12.22 5.84 35.80
N ILE A 100 -11.93 4.76 35.09
CA ILE A 100 -11.55 3.45 35.65
C ILE A 100 -10.23 3.55 36.41
N LEU A 101 -9.24 4.21 35.81
CA LEU A 101 -7.92 4.44 36.36
C LEU A 101 -7.75 5.91 36.70
N VAL A 102 -7.65 6.25 37.98
CA VAL A 102 -7.65 7.65 38.41
C VAL A 102 -6.28 8.03 38.95
N HIS A 103 -5.74 9.16 38.47
CA HIS A 103 -4.53 9.74 39.06
C HIS A 103 -4.81 10.21 40.48
N VAL A 104 -3.89 9.96 41.43
CA VAL A 104 -4.10 10.32 42.85
C VAL A 104 -4.31 11.83 43.12
N LYS A 105 -3.94 12.68 42.16
CA LYS A 105 -4.17 14.14 42.19
C LYS A 105 -5.25 14.60 41.21
N HIS A 106 -6.01 13.69 40.61
CA HIS A 106 -7.04 13.98 39.60
C HIS A 106 -6.50 14.72 38.36
N GLU A 107 -5.28 14.36 37.92
CA GLU A 107 -4.77 14.79 36.62
C GLU A 107 -5.47 13.99 35.51
N LEU A 108 -5.82 14.66 34.41
CA LEU A 108 -6.54 14.06 33.27
C LEU A 108 -5.64 13.24 32.34
N ASN A 109 -4.33 13.48 32.38
CA ASN A 109 -3.36 12.87 31.48
C ASN A 109 -2.57 11.77 32.23
N PHE A 110 -2.39 10.64 31.57
CA PHE A 110 -1.54 9.56 32.00
C PHE A 110 -0.07 9.91 31.73
N HIS A 111 0.79 9.59 32.68
CA HIS A 111 2.19 9.93 32.68
C HIS A 111 3.04 8.69 32.98
N ASP A 112 3.90 8.32 32.04
CA ASP A 112 4.92 7.29 32.19
C ASP A 112 6.09 7.78 33.08
N LYS A 113 5.82 7.91 34.39
CA LYS A 113 6.78 8.41 35.39
C LYS A 113 6.64 7.62 36.69
N ASP A 114 7.77 7.41 37.37
CA ASP A 114 7.83 6.74 38.68
C ASP A 114 7.12 7.52 39.80
N THR A 115 7.07 8.84 39.68
CA THR A 115 6.52 9.76 40.69
C THR A 115 5.04 10.09 40.50
N GLN A 116 4.39 9.51 39.49
CA GLN A 116 2.97 9.71 39.21
C GLN A 116 2.22 8.43 39.55
N PHE A 117 1.24 8.52 40.45
CA PHE A 117 0.56 7.35 41.02
C PHE A 117 -0.91 7.31 40.59
N TYR A 118 -1.39 6.09 40.30
CA TYR A 118 -2.75 5.84 39.83
C TYR A 118 -3.43 4.78 40.70
N ARG A 119 -4.77 4.83 40.73
CA ARG A 119 -5.63 3.90 41.47
C ARG A 119 -6.81 3.46 40.61
N PHE A 120 -7.11 2.17 40.62
CA PHE A 120 -8.34 1.64 40.04
C PHE A 120 -9.54 1.92 40.95
N GLN A 121 -10.65 2.42 40.41
CA GLN A 121 -11.87 2.63 41.21
C GLN A 121 -12.64 1.32 41.40
N ASP A 122 -12.88 0.95 42.67
CA ASP A 122 -13.55 -0.32 43.04
C ASP A 122 -15.09 -0.28 42.83
N SER A 123 -15.74 0.89 42.81
CA SER A 123 -17.20 1.02 42.94
C SER A 123 -18.02 0.63 41.70
N GLU A 124 -17.42 0.58 40.51
CA GLU A 124 -18.05 0.11 39.25
C GLU A 124 -17.42 -1.21 38.74
N PHE A 125 -16.40 -1.70 39.45
CA PHE A 125 -15.46 -2.70 38.94
C PHE A 125 -15.83 -4.16 39.23
N GLY A 126 -16.81 -4.43 40.10
CA GLY A 126 -17.37 -5.78 40.31
C GLY A 126 -16.32 -6.89 40.46
N LEU A 127 -15.46 -6.80 41.49
CA LEU A 127 -14.30 -7.68 41.72
C LEU A 127 -14.60 -9.15 42.10
N ASN A 128 -15.79 -9.68 41.83
CA ASN A 128 -16.23 -11.00 42.30
C ASN A 128 -16.49 -12.00 41.16
N HIS A 129 -15.57 -12.15 40.20
CA HIS A 129 -15.66 -13.24 39.22
C HIS A 129 -14.39 -14.09 39.23
N ILE A 130 -14.51 -15.30 39.77
CA ILE A 130 -13.52 -16.37 39.61
C ILE A 130 -13.80 -17.01 38.25
N THR A 131 -12.94 -16.75 37.27
CA THR A 131 -12.94 -17.41 35.95
C THR A 131 -11.77 -18.37 35.86
N ASN A 132 -11.91 -19.46 35.10
CA ASN A 132 -10.83 -20.43 34.87
C ASN A 132 -9.58 -19.75 34.26
N GLU A 133 -8.36 -20.16 34.65
CA GLU A 133 -7.07 -19.60 34.17
C GLU A 133 -6.97 -19.47 32.63
N ARG A 134 -7.63 -20.37 31.89
CA ARG A 134 -7.64 -20.38 30.42
C ARG A 134 -8.61 -19.37 29.79
N GLU A 135 -9.76 -19.12 30.43
CA GLU A 135 -10.71 -18.10 29.96
C GLU A 135 -10.15 -16.69 30.20
N SER A 136 -9.43 -16.49 31.31
CA SER A 136 -8.79 -15.21 31.65
C SER A 136 -7.70 -14.78 30.66
N GLU A 137 -6.99 -15.71 30.01
CA GLU A 137 -5.92 -15.36 29.07
C GLU A 137 -6.46 -14.95 27.68
N ASP A 138 -7.52 -15.61 27.20
CA ASP A 138 -8.23 -15.22 25.98
C ASP A 138 -8.93 -13.85 26.16
N GLU A 139 -9.58 -13.64 27.32
CA GLU A 139 -10.21 -12.35 27.65
C GLU A 139 -9.19 -11.22 27.81
N LEU A 140 -8.03 -11.49 28.42
CA LEU A 140 -6.94 -10.52 28.49
C LEU A 140 -6.52 -10.10 27.08
N GLN A 141 -6.33 -11.05 26.17
CA GLN A 141 -5.84 -10.76 24.84
C GLN A 141 -6.89 -10.03 23.98
N GLU A 142 -8.18 -10.26 24.21
CA GLU A 142 -9.27 -9.47 23.63
C GLU A 142 -9.29 -8.04 24.21
N GLY A 143 -9.14 -7.91 25.52
CA GLY A 143 -9.08 -6.61 26.20
C GLY A 143 -7.88 -5.76 25.76
N LEU A 144 -6.69 -6.36 25.67
CA LEU A 144 -5.49 -5.70 25.15
C LEU A 144 -5.66 -5.29 23.69
N SER A 145 -6.36 -6.08 22.88
CA SER A 145 -6.67 -5.74 21.49
C SER A 145 -7.57 -4.52 21.41
N LEU A 146 -8.63 -4.45 22.22
CA LEU A 146 -9.54 -3.31 22.27
C LEU A 146 -8.81 -2.04 22.72
N LEU A 147 -8.03 -2.12 23.81
CA LEU A 147 -7.26 -0.98 24.30
C LEU A 147 -6.22 -0.52 23.27
N SER A 148 -5.61 -1.42 22.51
CA SER A 148 -4.67 -1.06 21.44
C SER A 148 -5.36 -0.37 20.25
N GLN A 149 -6.65 -0.62 20.02
CA GLN A 149 -7.44 0.06 18.99
C GLN A 149 -7.83 1.47 19.43
N LEU A 150 -8.24 1.65 20.70
CA LEU A 150 -8.67 2.94 21.26
C LEU A 150 -7.51 3.83 21.71
N GLY A 151 -6.39 3.22 22.11
CA GLY A 151 -5.24 3.91 22.70
C GLY A 151 -4.66 5.05 21.87
N PRO A 152 -4.53 4.91 20.54
CA PRO A 152 -4.06 6.00 19.70
C PRO A 152 -4.93 7.27 19.72
N ASP A 153 -6.26 7.16 19.76
CA ASP A 153 -7.16 8.33 19.81
C ASP A 153 -7.08 9.03 21.18
N ALA A 154 -6.99 8.23 22.25
CA ALA A 154 -6.79 8.72 23.61
C ALA A 154 -5.43 9.42 23.76
N LEU A 155 -4.37 8.81 23.23
CA LEU A 155 -3.02 9.39 23.17
C LEU A 155 -3.02 10.74 22.43
N LEU A 156 -3.63 10.79 21.24
CA LEU A 156 -3.70 12.02 20.47
C LEU A 156 -4.44 13.12 21.24
N THR A 157 -5.60 12.81 21.82
CA THR A 157 -6.40 13.77 22.59
C THR A 157 -5.60 14.30 23.79
N MET A 158 -4.89 13.42 24.49
CA MET A 158 -4.00 13.78 25.59
C MET A 158 -2.87 14.73 25.14
N ILE A 159 -2.26 14.46 23.99
CA ILE A 159 -1.19 15.28 23.41
C ILE A 159 -1.73 16.65 22.96
N LEU A 160 -2.90 16.67 22.33
CA LEU A 160 -3.55 17.87 21.83
C LEU A 160 -3.95 18.83 22.95
N ARG A 161 -4.26 18.31 24.16
CA ARG A 161 -4.47 19.11 25.38
C ARG A 161 -3.20 19.82 25.89
N LYS A 162 -1.99 19.39 25.48
CA LYS A 162 -0.75 20.10 25.83
C LYS A 162 -0.67 21.43 25.08
N CYS A 163 -0.09 22.44 25.73
CA CYS A 163 0.28 23.68 25.06
C CYS A 163 1.24 23.38 23.88
N PRO A 164 1.12 24.05 22.73
CA PRO A 164 2.01 23.86 21.57
C PRO A 164 3.50 23.84 21.94
N SER A 165 3.94 24.75 22.83
CA SER A 165 5.33 24.87 23.29
C SER A 165 5.84 23.73 24.18
N GLN A 166 4.96 22.86 24.67
CA GLN A 166 5.29 21.75 25.57
C GLN A 166 5.34 20.39 24.86
N ARG A 167 5.06 20.36 23.55
CA ARG A 167 5.04 19.12 22.76
C ARG A 167 6.46 18.66 22.45
N SER A 168 6.74 17.39 22.69
CA SER A 168 7.99 16.76 22.28
C SER A 168 7.99 16.46 20.77
N ALA A 169 9.15 16.11 20.19
CA ALA A 169 9.21 15.66 18.81
C ALA A 169 8.33 14.42 18.54
N GLU A 170 8.23 13.51 19.52
CA GLU A 170 7.34 12.34 19.44
C GLU A 170 5.85 12.75 19.47
N ASP A 171 5.49 13.76 20.27
CA ASP A 171 4.13 14.30 20.32
C ASP A 171 3.73 14.89 18.96
N LEU A 172 4.64 15.65 18.33
CA LEU A 172 4.43 16.26 17.02
C LEU A 172 4.24 15.21 15.92
N GLU A 173 5.03 14.13 15.95
CA GLU A 173 4.90 13.02 15.00
C GLU A 173 3.54 12.34 15.13
N VAL A 174 3.04 12.12 16.35
CA VAL A 174 1.70 11.55 16.57
C VAL A 174 0.61 12.46 15.99
N ILE A 175 0.68 13.78 16.23
CA ILE A 175 -0.30 14.71 15.65
C ILE A 175 -0.21 14.69 14.13
N TYR A 176 0.99 14.76 13.56
CA TYR A 176 1.22 14.73 12.12
C TYR A 176 0.64 13.47 11.47
N GLU A 177 0.84 12.30 12.07
CA GLU A 177 0.30 11.03 11.60
C GLU A 177 -1.24 11.02 11.61
N GLU A 178 -1.87 11.68 12.57
CA GLU A 178 -3.34 11.79 12.61
C GLU A 178 -3.86 12.80 11.59
N LEU A 179 -3.13 13.90 11.33
CA LEU A 179 -3.45 14.85 10.28
C LEU A 179 -3.44 14.24 8.87
N LEU A 180 -2.74 13.12 8.64
CA LEU A 180 -2.84 12.34 7.39
C LEU A 180 -4.27 11.84 7.12
N HIS A 181 -5.06 11.65 8.18
CA HIS A 181 -6.39 11.04 8.13
C HIS A 181 -7.53 12.07 8.20
N VAL A 182 -7.22 13.33 8.52
CA VAL A 182 -8.20 14.42 8.62
C VAL A 182 -8.47 15.00 7.23
N LYS A 183 -9.74 14.96 6.77
CA LYS A 183 -10.12 15.45 5.43
C LYS A 183 -9.72 16.90 5.16
N ALA A 184 -9.95 17.79 6.14
CA ALA A 184 -9.54 19.19 6.07
C ALA A 184 -8.02 19.40 5.92
N ALA A 185 -7.19 18.45 6.36
CA ALA A 185 -5.73 18.53 6.24
C ALA A 185 -5.17 17.68 5.08
N ALA A 186 -5.97 16.79 4.48
CA ALA A 186 -5.52 15.81 3.49
C ALA A 186 -4.95 16.44 2.21
N HIS A 187 -5.40 17.64 1.85
CA HIS A 187 -4.94 18.38 0.67
C HIS A 187 -3.72 19.27 0.94
N LEU A 188 -3.27 19.35 2.19
CA LEU A 188 -2.15 20.19 2.60
C LEU A 188 -0.82 19.46 2.37
N SER A 189 0.21 20.23 2.00
CA SER A 189 1.57 19.69 1.81
C SER A 189 2.11 19.09 3.11
N THR A 190 3.11 18.22 2.98
CA THR A 190 3.77 17.60 4.14
C THR A 190 4.37 18.66 5.06
N SER A 191 4.95 19.72 4.49
CA SER A 191 5.54 20.86 5.20
C SER A 191 4.48 21.59 6.04
N VAL A 192 3.34 21.95 5.43
CA VAL A 192 2.22 22.60 6.13
C VAL A 192 1.68 21.74 7.26
N ARG A 193 1.51 20.43 7.04
CA ARG A 193 1.00 19.55 8.11
C ARG A 193 1.94 19.42 9.30
N LYS A 194 3.26 19.43 9.07
CA LYS A 194 4.25 19.44 10.16
C LYS A 194 4.20 20.74 10.96
N GLU A 195 4.10 21.89 10.27
CA GLU A 195 3.91 23.18 10.94
C GLU A 195 2.58 23.24 11.70
N LEU A 196 1.49 22.73 11.12
CA LEU A 196 0.20 22.63 11.79
C LEU A 196 0.29 21.77 13.07
N ALA A 197 0.94 20.61 13.01
CA ALA A 197 1.13 19.76 14.19
C ALA A 197 1.80 20.53 15.36
N ALA A 198 2.71 21.45 15.04
CA ALA A 198 3.40 22.30 16.00
C ALA A 198 2.55 23.42 16.60
N VAL A 199 1.48 23.88 15.93
CA VAL A 199 0.69 25.05 16.38
C VAL A 199 -0.76 24.76 16.75
N LEU A 200 -1.33 23.62 16.32
CA LEU A 200 -2.75 23.32 16.53
C LEU A 200 -3.12 23.38 18.01
N VAL A 201 -4.19 24.09 18.34
CA VAL A 201 -4.74 24.21 19.69
C VAL A 201 -6.01 23.37 19.77
N PHE A 202 -6.13 22.54 20.81
CA PHE A 202 -7.36 21.80 21.08
C PHE A 202 -8.35 22.67 21.85
N GLU A 203 -9.58 22.76 21.35
CA GLU A 203 -10.65 23.52 21.97
C GLU A 203 -11.89 22.65 22.14
N SER A 204 -12.47 22.61 23.34
CA SER A 204 -13.65 21.81 23.65
C SER A 204 -14.76 22.66 24.24
N HIS A 205 -16.00 22.32 23.87
CA HIS A 205 -17.20 23.04 24.30
C HIS A 205 -18.27 22.03 24.70
N ALA A 206 -18.76 22.14 25.93
CA ALA A 206 -19.63 21.13 26.51
C ALA A 206 -21.09 21.20 26.01
N LYS A 207 -21.60 22.39 25.67
CA LYS A 207 -23.04 22.61 25.47
C LYS A 207 -23.40 22.95 24.02
N ALA A 208 -24.43 22.30 23.50
CA ALA A 208 -25.13 22.67 22.28
C ALA A 208 -25.69 24.11 22.41
N GLY A 209 -25.81 24.80 21.28
CA GLY A 209 -26.25 26.20 21.23
C GLY A 209 -25.18 27.23 21.58
N THR A 210 -23.98 26.81 22.00
CA THR A 210 -22.85 27.73 22.23
C THR A 210 -22.46 28.40 20.90
N VAL A 211 -22.37 29.73 20.91
CA VAL A 211 -21.92 30.51 19.76
C VAL A 211 -20.40 30.57 19.78
N LEU A 212 -19.75 30.04 18.74
CA LEU A 212 -18.28 30.02 18.64
C LEU A 212 -17.75 31.38 18.16
N PHE A 213 -18.43 31.99 17.20
CA PHE A 213 -18.27 33.40 16.81
C PHE A 213 -19.51 33.87 16.03
N SER A 214 -19.70 35.19 15.97
CA SER A 214 -20.82 35.83 15.28
C SER A 214 -20.41 36.41 13.94
N GLN A 215 -21.38 36.50 13.02
CA GLN A 215 -21.23 37.26 11.79
C GLN A 215 -20.88 38.72 12.12
N GLY A 216 -19.89 39.28 11.42
CA GLY A 216 -19.37 40.62 11.65
C GLY A 216 -18.19 40.68 12.63
N ASP A 217 -17.91 39.62 13.39
CA ASP A 217 -16.75 39.57 14.27
C ASP A 217 -15.44 39.61 13.47
N LYS A 218 -14.34 40.04 14.10
CA LYS A 218 -13.01 39.96 13.49
C LYS A 218 -12.59 38.49 13.34
N GLY A 219 -12.03 38.12 12.18
CA GLY A 219 -11.47 36.78 11.98
C GLY A 219 -10.20 36.57 12.81
N THR A 220 -10.27 35.74 13.85
CA THR A 220 -9.14 35.46 14.76
C THR A 220 -8.52 34.07 14.60
N SER A 221 -9.30 33.07 14.19
CA SER A 221 -8.83 31.68 14.10
C SER A 221 -9.52 30.88 12.98
N TRP A 222 -8.87 29.82 12.53
CA TRP A 222 -9.42 28.77 11.65
C TRP A 222 -9.68 27.52 12.49
N TYR A 223 -10.74 26.79 12.18
CA TYR A 223 -11.21 25.65 12.97
C TYR A 223 -11.43 24.42 12.09
N ILE A 224 -11.03 23.26 12.61
CA ILE A 224 -11.37 21.93 12.08
C ILE A 224 -12.22 21.23 13.13
N ILE A 225 -13.34 20.63 12.71
CA ILE A 225 -14.23 19.89 13.60
C ILE A 225 -13.62 18.52 13.87
N TRP A 226 -13.15 18.32 15.10
CA TRP A 226 -12.58 17.06 15.56
C TRP A 226 -13.65 16.09 16.06
N LYS A 227 -14.69 16.61 16.72
CA LYS A 227 -15.84 15.85 17.18
C LYS A 227 -17.07 16.74 17.23
N GLY A 228 -18.20 16.23 16.80
CA GLY A 228 -19.48 16.90 16.86
C GLY A 228 -19.85 17.63 15.56
N SER A 229 -20.74 18.61 15.66
CA SER A 229 -21.31 19.33 14.51
C SER A 229 -21.71 20.75 14.86
N VAL A 230 -21.69 21.62 13.86
CA VAL A 230 -22.01 23.04 14.00
C VAL A 230 -22.95 23.53 12.90
N ASN A 231 -23.81 24.47 13.22
CA ASN A 231 -24.68 25.15 12.29
C ASN A 231 -24.03 26.45 11.80
N VAL A 232 -24.09 26.70 10.48
CA VAL A 232 -23.65 27.94 9.83
C VAL A 232 -24.85 28.83 9.56
N ILE A 233 -24.91 29.99 10.19
CA ILE A 233 -26.07 30.89 10.14
C ILE A 233 -25.65 32.24 9.56
N THR A 234 -26.46 32.81 8.66
CA THR A 234 -26.22 34.15 8.11
C THR A 234 -27.46 35.04 8.24
N HIS A 235 -27.22 36.32 8.49
CA HIS A 235 -28.27 37.33 8.56
C HIS A 235 -29.03 37.39 7.23
N GLY A 236 -30.37 37.27 7.30
CA GLY A 236 -31.25 37.31 6.13
C GLY A 236 -31.46 35.97 5.42
N LYS A 237 -30.65 34.92 5.68
CA LYS A 237 -30.87 33.57 5.12
C LYS A 237 -31.12 32.50 6.18
N GLY A 238 -30.86 32.77 7.46
CA GLY A 238 -31.02 31.78 8.52
C GLY A 238 -29.94 30.69 8.45
N LEU A 239 -30.33 29.44 8.73
CA LEU A 239 -29.44 28.28 8.64
C LEU A 239 -29.07 27.97 7.19
N VAL A 240 -27.79 28.13 6.85
CA VAL A 240 -27.26 27.91 5.49
C VAL A 240 -26.86 26.45 5.29
N THR A 241 -26.09 25.91 6.23
CA THR A 241 -25.62 24.52 6.21
C THR A 241 -25.23 24.06 7.61
N THR A 242 -25.01 22.75 7.76
CA THR A 242 -24.47 22.12 8.96
C THR A 242 -23.16 21.46 8.61
N LEU A 243 -22.12 21.73 9.39
CA LEU A 243 -20.80 21.12 9.25
C LEU A 243 -20.59 20.02 10.29
N HIS A 244 -19.87 18.98 9.91
CA HIS A 244 -19.67 17.74 10.69
C HIS A 244 -18.19 17.43 10.86
N GLU A 245 -17.90 16.41 11.66
CA GLU A 245 -16.55 15.89 11.89
C GLU A 245 -15.72 15.73 10.62
N GLY A 246 -14.49 16.26 10.67
CA GLY A 246 -13.52 16.29 9.59
C GLY A 246 -13.64 17.48 8.63
N GLU A 247 -14.70 18.29 8.71
CA GLU A 247 -14.86 19.54 7.98
C GLU A 247 -14.24 20.73 8.73
N ASP A 248 -13.95 21.81 8.00
CA ASP A 248 -13.31 23.02 8.54
C ASP A 248 -14.07 24.30 8.18
N PHE A 249 -13.80 25.38 8.93
CA PHE A 249 -14.42 26.68 8.70
C PHE A 249 -13.62 27.85 9.27
N GLY A 250 -13.93 29.06 8.81
CA GLY A 250 -13.36 30.30 9.33
C GLY A 250 -12.09 30.81 8.63
N GLN A 251 -11.59 30.11 7.61
CA GLN A 251 -10.40 30.51 6.86
C GLN A 251 -10.55 31.82 6.06
N LEU A 252 -11.72 32.09 5.49
CA LEU A 252 -11.94 33.24 4.59
C LEU A 252 -11.68 34.59 5.26
N ALA A 253 -12.08 34.74 6.53
CA ALA A 253 -11.87 35.96 7.29
C ALA A 253 -10.38 36.22 7.61
N LEU A 254 -9.57 35.17 7.66
CA LEU A 254 -8.12 35.28 7.89
C LEU A 254 -7.40 35.71 6.61
N LEU A 255 -7.77 35.11 5.47
CA LEU A 255 -7.15 35.37 4.16
C LEU A 255 -7.42 36.79 3.66
N ASN A 256 -8.66 37.26 3.78
CA ASN A 256 -9.09 38.54 3.22
C ASN A 256 -9.02 39.71 4.21
N ASP A 257 -8.53 39.46 5.43
CA ASP A 257 -8.61 40.39 6.56
C ASP A 257 -10.00 41.05 6.73
N ALA A 258 -11.04 40.23 6.55
CA ALA A 258 -12.44 40.66 6.51
C ALA A 258 -13.23 40.18 7.75
N PRO A 259 -14.35 40.82 8.09
CA PRO A 259 -15.25 40.33 9.13
C PRO A 259 -15.81 38.93 8.82
N ARG A 260 -16.23 38.19 9.86
CA ARG A 260 -16.89 36.88 9.72
C ARG A 260 -18.14 36.99 8.86
N ALA A 261 -18.25 36.17 7.82
CA ALA A 261 -19.40 36.14 6.91
C ALA A 261 -20.63 35.42 7.49
N ALA A 262 -20.46 34.63 8.54
CA ALA A 262 -21.51 33.81 9.17
C ALA A 262 -21.26 33.65 10.67
N THR A 263 -22.33 33.36 11.42
CA THR A 263 -22.31 32.93 12.82
C THR A 263 -22.20 31.40 12.88
N ILE A 264 -21.35 30.88 13.76
CA ILE A 264 -21.20 29.44 13.99
C ILE A 264 -21.75 29.09 15.36
N ILE A 265 -22.69 28.14 15.40
CA ILE A 265 -23.34 27.69 16.63
C ILE A 265 -23.22 26.18 16.75
N LEU A 266 -22.83 25.68 17.92
CA LEU A 266 -22.76 24.26 18.19
C LEU A 266 -24.14 23.61 18.08
N ARG A 267 -24.20 22.50 17.36
CA ARG A 267 -25.44 21.74 17.15
C ARG A 267 -25.66 20.70 18.24
N GLU A 268 -24.59 20.17 18.82
CA GLU A 268 -24.63 19.11 19.83
C GLU A 268 -23.66 19.38 20.99
N ASP A 269 -23.85 18.63 22.08
CA ASP A 269 -23.00 18.69 23.26
C ASP A 269 -21.62 18.08 23.00
N ASN A 270 -20.63 18.49 23.80
CA ASN A 270 -19.26 17.96 23.76
C ASN A 270 -18.57 18.03 22.38
N CYS A 271 -18.70 19.15 21.69
CA CYS A 271 -17.96 19.40 20.45
C CYS A 271 -16.47 19.65 20.74
N HIS A 272 -15.60 19.17 19.86
CA HIS A 272 -14.15 19.35 19.93
C HIS A 272 -13.64 19.92 18.60
N PHE A 273 -12.71 20.86 18.68
CA PHE A 273 -12.16 21.56 17.53
C PHE A 273 -10.63 21.58 17.61
N LEU A 274 -9.99 21.50 16.44
CA LEU A 274 -8.60 21.90 16.29
C LEU A 274 -8.58 23.33 15.74
N ARG A 275 -7.95 24.24 16.47
CA ARG A 275 -7.91 25.67 16.18
C ARG A 275 -6.51 26.10 15.80
N VAL A 276 -6.40 26.93 14.76
CA VAL A 276 -5.16 27.62 14.37
C VAL A 276 -5.40 29.11 14.46
N ASP A 277 -4.56 29.81 15.22
CA ASP A 277 -4.67 31.25 15.40
C ASP A 277 -4.17 32.03 14.20
N LYS A 278 -4.72 33.23 13.96
CA LYS A 278 -4.41 34.07 12.80
C LYS A 278 -2.91 34.30 12.62
N GLN A 279 -2.18 34.53 13.70
CA GLN A 279 -0.74 34.78 13.65
C GLN A 279 0.01 33.57 13.12
N ASP A 280 -0.30 32.38 13.64
CA ASP A 280 0.27 31.13 13.17
C ASP A 280 -0.19 30.78 11.75
N PHE A 281 -1.47 30.98 11.43
CA PHE A 281 -2.00 30.75 10.09
C PHE A 281 -1.26 31.59 9.03
N ILE A 282 -1.09 32.89 9.28
CA ILE A 282 -0.35 33.78 8.38
C ILE A 282 1.14 33.45 8.37
N ARG A 283 1.74 33.10 9.51
CA ARG A 283 3.14 32.68 9.61
C ARG A 283 3.40 31.46 8.74
N ILE A 284 2.59 30.42 8.87
CA ILE A 284 2.71 29.18 8.09
C ILE A 284 2.58 29.48 6.58
N LEU A 285 1.63 30.32 6.17
CA LEU A 285 1.50 30.71 4.76
C LEU A 285 2.75 31.46 4.25
N LYS A 286 3.29 32.38 5.05
CA LYS A 286 4.53 33.11 4.71
C LYS A 286 5.74 32.20 4.68
N ASP A 287 5.85 31.25 5.61
CA ASP A 287 6.96 30.32 5.68
C ASP A 287 6.94 29.37 4.48
N VAL A 288 5.76 28.92 4.04
CA VAL A 288 5.61 28.15 2.79
C VAL A 288 6.06 28.98 1.58
N GLU A 289 5.63 30.24 1.49
CA GLU A 289 6.04 31.13 0.40
C GLU A 289 7.54 31.43 0.42
N ALA A 290 8.12 31.69 1.59
CA ALA A 290 9.54 31.93 1.78
C ALA A 290 10.41 30.70 1.46
N ASN A 291 9.87 29.50 1.70
CA ASN A 291 10.51 28.22 1.40
C ASN A 291 10.30 27.79 -0.06
N THR A 292 9.49 28.53 -0.84
CA THR A 292 9.20 28.23 -2.24
C THR A 292 9.98 29.16 -3.17
N VAL A 293 10.73 28.58 -4.12
CA VAL A 293 11.41 29.31 -5.17
C VAL A 293 10.70 29.05 -6.50
N ARG A 294 10.29 30.13 -7.19
CA ARG A 294 9.67 30.06 -8.52
C ARG A 294 10.63 30.63 -9.55
N LEU A 295 11.01 29.81 -10.53
CA LEU A 295 11.77 30.26 -11.69
C LEU A 295 10.78 30.64 -12.79
N GLU A 296 10.97 31.83 -13.37
CA GLU A 296 10.14 32.36 -14.45
C GLU A 296 10.97 32.57 -15.71
N GLU A 297 10.43 32.15 -16.86
CA GLU A 297 10.96 32.44 -18.19
C GLU A 297 9.87 33.14 -19.00
N HIS A 298 10.20 34.27 -19.62
CA HIS A 298 9.24 35.07 -20.40
C HIS A 298 7.96 35.44 -19.63
N GLY A 299 8.07 35.72 -18.32
CA GLY A 299 6.95 36.06 -17.45
C GLY A 299 6.00 34.90 -17.13
N LYS A 300 6.44 33.66 -17.34
CA LYS A 300 5.70 32.44 -16.96
C LYS A 300 6.54 31.60 -16.02
N THR A 301 5.94 31.11 -14.95
CA THR A 301 6.57 30.13 -14.06
C THR A 301 6.86 28.84 -14.83
N VAL A 302 8.12 28.40 -14.80
CA VAL A 302 8.59 27.18 -15.48
C VAL A 302 9.06 26.10 -14.51
N LEU A 303 9.46 26.47 -13.29
CA LEU A 303 9.88 25.53 -12.24
C LEU A 303 9.54 26.09 -10.86
N VAL A 304 9.03 25.23 -10.00
CA VAL A 304 8.73 25.52 -8.60
C VAL A 304 9.51 24.55 -7.73
N LEU A 305 10.30 25.10 -6.83
CA LEU A 305 11.16 24.37 -5.89
C LEU A 305 10.73 24.69 -4.45
N GLU A 306 10.86 23.73 -3.55
CA GLU A 306 10.63 23.93 -2.11
C GLU A 306 11.88 23.51 -1.31
N THR A 307 12.27 24.27 -0.29
CA THR A 307 13.40 23.91 0.58
C THR A 307 13.07 22.69 1.45
N SER A 308 13.95 21.68 1.48
CA SER A 308 13.81 20.54 2.37
C SER A 308 14.08 20.91 3.83
N ALA A 309 13.12 20.66 4.72
CA ALA A 309 13.21 20.96 6.16
C ALA A 309 14.36 20.22 6.89
N ASP A 310 14.84 19.09 6.37
CA ASP A 310 15.90 18.29 7.00
C ASP A 310 17.32 18.92 6.93
N SER A 311 17.48 20.04 6.22
CA SER A 311 18.78 20.68 6.00
C SER A 311 19.16 21.76 7.03
N ALA A 312 18.28 22.07 8.00
CA ALA A 312 18.49 23.15 8.96
C ALA A 312 19.58 22.85 10.02
N GLY A 313 20.10 21.62 10.10
CA GLY A 313 21.02 21.18 11.15
C GLY A 313 22.51 21.00 10.77
N GLN A 314 22.91 21.16 9.50
CA GLN A 314 24.31 20.96 9.09
C GLN A 314 24.83 22.12 8.25
N GLY A 315 25.55 23.03 8.92
CA GLY A 315 26.36 24.05 8.27
C GLY A 315 27.56 23.41 7.55
N GLY A 316 27.43 23.23 6.24
CA GLY A 316 28.51 22.78 5.36
C GLY A 316 28.23 23.19 3.92
N ALA A 317 29.13 23.96 3.32
CA ALA A 317 29.00 24.51 1.98
C ALA A 317 28.91 23.40 0.90
N GLY A 318 27.71 23.19 0.37
CA GLY A 318 27.41 22.30 -0.75
C GLY A 318 26.02 22.65 -1.32
N ASN A 319 25.95 23.69 -2.15
CA ASN A 319 24.79 24.58 -2.29
C ASN A 319 23.58 24.08 -3.13
N ASN A 320 23.50 22.80 -3.51
CA ASN A 320 22.43 22.30 -4.42
C ASN A 320 21.54 21.17 -3.86
N SER A 321 21.75 20.72 -2.62
CA SER A 321 20.94 19.65 -2.00
C SER A 321 19.80 20.17 -1.11
N LYS A 322 19.54 21.48 -1.12
CA LYS A 322 18.56 22.15 -0.23
C LYS A 322 17.15 22.21 -0.82
N TYR A 323 16.97 22.09 -2.12
CA TYR A 323 15.71 22.32 -2.81
C TYR A 323 15.17 21.06 -3.46
N THR A 324 13.87 20.86 -3.41
CA THR A 324 13.16 19.76 -4.05
C THR A 324 12.19 20.29 -5.11
N VAL A 325 12.13 19.63 -6.26
CA VAL A 325 11.21 20.02 -7.35
C VAL A 325 9.77 19.69 -6.95
N MET A 326 8.88 20.68 -6.99
CA MET A 326 7.45 20.51 -6.72
C MET A 326 6.65 20.40 -8.01
N SER A 327 6.86 21.35 -8.93
CA SER A 327 6.28 21.34 -10.26
C SER A 327 7.17 22.03 -11.28
N GLY A 328 7.00 21.71 -12.56
CA GLY A 328 7.73 22.41 -13.64
C GLY A 328 7.36 21.93 -15.03
N THR A 329 7.87 22.59 -16.06
CA THR A 329 7.79 22.08 -17.43
C THR A 329 8.70 20.85 -17.59
N PRO A 330 8.35 19.86 -18.44
CA PRO A 330 9.18 18.67 -18.65
C PRO A 330 10.65 19.00 -18.94
N GLU A 331 10.87 20.02 -19.77
CA GLU A 331 12.20 20.47 -20.19
C GLU A 331 12.97 21.09 -19.04
N LYS A 332 12.35 21.96 -18.23
CA LYS A 332 13.03 22.62 -17.10
C LYS A 332 13.32 21.66 -15.96
N ILE A 333 12.45 20.66 -15.74
CA ILE A 333 12.71 19.56 -14.81
C ILE A 333 13.94 18.76 -15.25
N LEU A 334 14.05 18.43 -16.54
CA LEU A 334 15.20 17.71 -17.09
C LEU A 334 16.50 18.54 -17.00
N GLU A 335 16.44 19.82 -17.31
CA GLU A 335 17.59 20.74 -17.20
C GLU A 335 18.09 20.80 -15.76
N HIS A 336 17.19 21.07 -14.80
CA HIS A 336 17.53 21.08 -13.38
C HIS A 336 18.07 19.72 -12.89
N LEU A 337 17.57 18.60 -13.45
CA LEU A 337 18.10 17.28 -13.17
C LEU A 337 19.55 17.15 -13.60
N LEU A 338 19.86 17.55 -14.83
CA LEU A 338 21.23 17.49 -15.36
C LEU A 338 22.17 18.42 -14.57
N GLU A 339 21.71 19.59 -14.15
CA GLU A 339 22.48 20.52 -13.31
C GLU A 339 22.86 19.90 -11.95
N THR A 340 21.93 19.16 -11.34
CA THR A 340 22.09 18.63 -9.97
C THR A 340 22.75 17.24 -9.91
N ILE A 341 22.92 16.53 -11.03
CA ILE A 341 23.64 15.25 -11.07
C ILE A 341 25.09 15.45 -10.64
N LYS A 342 25.47 14.79 -9.54
CA LYS A 342 26.86 14.70 -9.06
C LYS A 342 27.59 13.59 -9.80
N LEU A 343 28.81 13.86 -10.30
CA LEU A 343 29.59 12.87 -11.05
C LEU A 343 30.36 11.90 -10.13
N ASP A 344 30.83 12.36 -8.97
CA ASP A 344 31.77 11.66 -8.07
C ASP A 344 31.18 10.53 -7.20
N SER A 345 29.89 10.26 -7.32
CA SER A 345 29.21 9.26 -6.50
C SER A 345 29.51 7.84 -7.03
N ASN A 346 30.37 7.10 -6.31
CA ASN A 346 30.41 5.63 -6.37
C ASN A 346 28.97 5.13 -6.26
N GLY A 347 28.55 4.18 -7.09
CA GLY A 347 27.16 3.84 -7.44
C GLY A 347 26.17 3.45 -6.32
N ASN A 348 26.48 3.74 -5.06
CA ASN A 348 25.69 3.51 -3.87
C ASN A 348 25.16 4.79 -3.19
N ASP A 349 25.68 5.98 -3.53
CA ASP A 349 25.18 7.24 -2.95
C ASP A 349 23.99 7.80 -3.73
N ALA A 350 22.85 7.83 -3.04
CA ALA A 350 21.53 8.27 -3.46
C ALA A 350 20.97 7.51 -4.69
N ILE A 351 20.04 6.59 -4.40
CA ILE A 351 18.86 6.36 -5.22
C ILE A 351 18.09 7.71 -5.31
N GLY A 352 18.65 8.65 -6.07
CA GLY A 352 18.25 10.05 -6.07
C GLY A 352 16.95 10.28 -6.83
N TRP A 353 16.61 11.57 -6.96
CA TRP A 353 15.43 12.01 -7.71
C TRP A 353 15.56 11.80 -9.23
N SER A 354 16.76 11.48 -9.74
CA SER A 354 16.96 11.01 -11.11
C SER A 354 16.20 9.73 -11.39
N LEU A 355 16.13 8.80 -10.44
CA LEU A 355 15.34 7.59 -10.58
C LEU A 355 13.83 7.90 -10.51
N ASP A 356 13.41 8.88 -9.70
CA ASP A 356 12.02 9.30 -9.64
C ASP A 356 11.56 9.84 -11.00
N PHE A 357 12.40 10.69 -11.61
CA PHE A 357 12.20 11.15 -12.97
C PHE A 357 12.15 9.98 -13.95
N LEU A 358 13.15 9.10 -13.98
CA LEU A 358 13.21 8.00 -14.95
C LEU A 358 12.08 6.96 -14.80
N LEU A 359 11.58 6.70 -13.59
CA LEU A 359 10.43 5.80 -13.39
C LEU A 359 9.12 6.38 -13.94
N THR A 360 9.01 7.70 -13.98
CA THR A 360 7.76 8.39 -14.30
C THR A 360 7.82 9.22 -15.58
N HIS A 361 8.98 9.32 -16.24
CA HIS A 361 9.18 10.25 -17.36
C HIS A 361 8.17 10.02 -18.48
N LYS A 362 7.79 8.77 -18.79
CA LYS A 362 6.80 8.51 -19.87
C LYS A 362 5.41 9.11 -19.60
N VAL A 363 5.09 9.49 -18.36
CA VAL A 363 3.85 10.16 -17.98
C VAL A 363 3.84 11.62 -18.43
N SER A 364 4.97 12.33 -18.31
CA SER A 364 5.08 13.77 -18.53
C SER A 364 5.96 14.17 -19.71
N MET A 365 6.89 13.29 -20.12
CA MET A 365 7.91 13.47 -21.14
C MET A 365 8.18 12.13 -21.85
N PRO A 366 7.34 11.73 -22.83
CA PRO A 366 7.53 10.50 -23.61
C PRO A 366 8.87 10.51 -24.36
N SER A 367 9.31 9.35 -24.85
CA SER A 367 10.60 9.22 -25.57
C SER A 367 10.72 10.16 -26.78
N SER A 368 9.59 10.49 -27.42
CA SER A 368 9.50 11.47 -28.52
C SER A 368 9.88 12.90 -28.11
N GLN A 369 9.79 13.25 -26.82
CA GLN A 369 10.21 14.55 -26.28
C GLN A 369 11.54 14.44 -25.52
N LEU A 370 11.72 13.37 -24.73
CA LEU A 370 12.93 13.16 -23.93
C LEU A 370 14.18 13.01 -24.81
N CYS A 371 14.13 12.19 -25.87
CA CYS A 371 15.30 11.95 -26.72
C CYS A 371 15.78 13.23 -27.44
N PRO A 372 14.89 14.03 -28.08
CA PRO A 372 15.30 15.33 -28.62
C PRO A 372 15.80 16.31 -27.56
N ALA A 373 15.19 16.37 -26.38
CA ALA A 373 15.64 17.27 -25.31
C ALA A 373 17.02 16.90 -24.78
N LEU A 374 17.32 15.61 -24.61
CA LEU A 374 18.65 15.13 -24.26
C LEU A 374 19.68 15.42 -25.36
N GLN A 375 19.28 15.34 -26.64
CA GLN A 375 20.14 15.70 -27.76
C GLN A 375 20.44 17.20 -27.78
N HIS A 376 19.44 18.05 -27.53
CA HIS A 376 19.61 19.51 -27.46
C HIS A 376 20.53 19.92 -26.30
N GLN A 377 20.43 19.23 -25.16
CA GLN A 377 21.32 19.44 -24.01
C GLN A 377 22.72 18.85 -24.22
N TYR A 378 22.98 18.11 -25.30
CA TYR A 378 24.27 17.51 -25.61
C TYR A 378 25.08 18.45 -26.54
N PRO A 379 25.96 19.31 -26.01
CA PRO A 379 26.48 20.43 -26.78
C PRO A 379 27.51 19.98 -27.82
N VAL A 380 27.46 20.60 -29.00
CA VAL A 380 28.55 20.59 -29.98
C VAL A 380 29.44 21.81 -29.70
N MET A 381 30.76 21.69 -29.89
CA MET A 381 31.74 22.75 -29.55
C MET A 381 31.45 24.14 -30.15
N ALA A 382 30.56 24.25 -31.14
CA ALA A 382 30.31 25.45 -31.94
C ALA A 382 29.39 26.51 -31.27
N GLU A 383 28.75 26.25 -30.13
CA GLU A 383 27.64 27.08 -29.62
C GLU A 383 27.98 28.01 -28.42
N LEU A 384 29.21 28.00 -27.88
CA LEU A 384 29.57 28.80 -26.69
C LEU A 384 30.36 30.08 -27.05
N SER A 385 29.74 31.25 -26.82
CA SER A 385 30.31 32.57 -27.17
C SER A 385 31.34 33.12 -26.17
N GLU A 386 31.35 32.70 -24.90
CA GLU A 386 32.19 33.29 -23.83
C GLU A 386 33.06 32.24 -23.10
N GLY A 387 34.26 32.65 -22.66
CA GLY A 387 35.24 31.80 -21.93
C GLY A 387 36.46 31.35 -22.74
N SER A 388 37.50 30.85 -22.06
CA SER A 388 38.68 30.26 -22.71
C SER A 388 38.36 28.89 -23.34
N ASP A 389 39.10 28.48 -24.37
CA ASP A 389 38.88 27.18 -25.05
C ASP A 389 38.97 25.98 -24.08
N GLN A 390 39.80 26.10 -23.05
CA GLN A 390 39.96 25.08 -22.01
C GLN A 390 38.75 25.01 -21.06
N GLU A 391 38.20 26.14 -20.65
CA GLU A 391 36.97 26.20 -19.83
C GLU A 391 35.75 25.72 -20.61
N LYS A 392 35.63 26.11 -21.89
CA LYS A 392 34.58 25.62 -22.79
C LYS A 392 34.65 24.11 -22.96
N ALA A 393 35.83 23.56 -23.20
CA ALA A 393 36.03 22.11 -23.33
C ALA A 393 35.69 21.36 -22.03
N ALA A 394 36.06 21.90 -20.87
CA ALA A 394 35.75 21.30 -19.57
C ALA A 394 34.24 21.35 -19.26
N TYR A 395 33.58 22.47 -19.55
CA TYR A 395 32.13 22.64 -19.38
C TYR A 395 31.33 21.68 -20.26
N ILE A 396 31.67 21.60 -21.56
CA ILE A 396 31.05 20.67 -22.50
C ILE A 396 31.23 19.22 -22.03
N LEU A 397 32.45 18.86 -21.61
CA LEU A 397 32.72 17.51 -21.11
C LEU A 397 31.86 17.18 -19.87
N ASN A 398 31.71 18.12 -18.94
CA ASN A 398 30.90 17.95 -17.74
C ASN A 398 29.42 17.68 -18.07
N ILE A 399 28.84 18.47 -18.99
CA ILE A 399 27.46 18.24 -19.45
C ILE A 399 27.34 16.87 -20.13
N LYS A 400 28.25 16.53 -21.04
CA LYS A 400 28.25 15.22 -21.71
C LYS A 400 28.33 14.07 -20.71
N GLN A 401 29.17 14.19 -19.68
CA GLN A 401 29.27 13.20 -18.61
C GLN A 401 27.95 13.06 -17.82
N LYS A 402 27.28 14.17 -17.50
CA LYS A 402 25.97 14.16 -16.80
C LYS A 402 24.87 13.50 -17.64
N VAL A 403 24.79 13.85 -18.93
CA VAL A 403 23.84 13.24 -19.88
C VAL A 403 24.10 11.75 -20.03
N VAL A 404 25.35 11.34 -20.26
CA VAL A 404 25.71 9.91 -20.39
C VAL A 404 25.46 9.16 -19.08
N LYS A 405 25.67 9.77 -17.90
CA LYS A 405 25.34 9.19 -16.60
C LYS A 405 23.83 8.96 -16.45
N LEU A 406 23.00 9.92 -16.83
CA LEU A 406 21.54 9.77 -16.79
C LEU A 406 21.06 8.69 -17.76
N ILE A 407 21.61 8.65 -18.98
CA ILE A 407 21.28 7.64 -19.99
C ILE A 407 21.72 6.25 -19.55
N GLY A 408 22.89 6.13 -18.91
CA GLY A 408 23.34 4.89 -18.28
C GLY A 408 22.34 4.37 -17.23
N GLN A 409 21.78 5.27 -16.41
CA GLN A 409 20.72 4.93 -15.46
C GLN A 409 19.41 4.54 -16.15
N TRP A 410 19.02 5.24 -17.22
CA TRP A 410 17.82 4.94 -18.01
C TRP A 410 17.89 3.57 -18.68
N VAL A 411 19.02 3.26 -19.34
CA VAL A 411 19.28 1.96 -19.97
C VAL A 411 19.32 0.85 -18.93
N ALA A 412 19.90 1.10 -17.76
CA ALA A 412 19.94 0.12 -16.69
C ALA A 412 18.57 -0.11 -16.03
N LEU A 413 17.67 0.89 -16.05
CA LEU A 413 16.32 0.79 -15.51
C LEU A 413 15.40 0.02 -16.45
N PHE A 414 15.34 0.39 -17.73
CA PHE A 414 14.37 -0.19 -18.67
C PHE A 414 14.89 -1.46 -19.38
N GLY A 415 16.21 -1.62 -19.51
CA GLY A 415 16.82 -2.82 -20.08
C GLY A 415 16.28 -3.16 -21.47
N LEU A 416 15.65 -4.33 -21.60
CA LEU A 416 15.11 -4.83 -22.87
C LEU A 416 13.91 -4.02 -23.37
N LEU A 417 13.17 -3.35 -22.48
CA LEU A 417 11.99 -2.54 -22.84
C LEU A 417 12.34 -1.35 -23.75
N LEU A 418 13.61 -0.91 -23.78
CA LEU A 418 14.05 0.15 -24.70
C LEU A 418 14.19 -0.34 -26.14
N LYS A 419 14.39 -1.64 -26.36
CA LYS A 419 14.43 -2.21 -27.73
C LYS A 419 13.05 -2.16 -28.39
N GLU A 420 12.01 -2.12 -27.59
CA GLU A 420 10.61 -2.09 -28.03
C GLU A 420 10.14 -0.66 -28.36
N ASP A 421 10.94 0.36 -28.03
CA ASP A 421 10.67 1.77 -28.31
C ASP A 421 11.58 2.25 -29.45
N PRO A 422 11.06 2.40 -30.70
CA PRO A 422 11.89 2.68 -31.86
C PRO A 422 12.59 4.04 -31.79
N ILE A 423 11.97 5.02 -31.14
CA ILE A 423 12.54 6.36 -30.96
C ILE A 423 13.72 6.29 -29.98
N ALA A 424 13.53 5.60 -28.86
CA ALA A 424 14.60 5.39 -27.89
C ALA A 424 15.77 4.61 -28.50
N LEU A 425 15.49 3.57 -29.28
CA LEU A 425 16.51 2.74 -29.91
C LEU A 425 17.37 3.53 -30.91
N ASP A 426 16.73 4.27 -31.83
CA ASP A 426 17.43 5.11 -32.81
C ASP A 426 18.34 6.15 -32.12
N PHE A 427 17.82 6.82 -31.09
CA PHE A 427 18.59 7.78 -30.30
C PHE A 427 19.81 7.13 -29.62
N LEU A 428 19.62 5.97 -28.98
CA LEU A 428 20.71 5.24 -28.30
C LEU A 428 21.77 4.75 -29.29
N GLU A 429 21.39 4.32 -30.49
CA GLU A 429 22.33 3.91 -31.54
C GLU A 429 23.18 5.08 -32.05
N ARG A 430 22.57 6.26 -32.23
CA ARG A 430 23.29 7.48 -32.60
C ARG A 430 24.28 7.90 -31.50
N LEU A 431 23.80 8.01 -30.27
CA LEU A 431 24.64 8.41 -29.13
C LEU A 431 25.77 7.41 -28.86
N LYS A 432 25.54 6.12 -29.07
CA LYS A 432 26.59 5.09 -28.93
C LYS A 432 27.80 5.37 -29.81
N LYS A 433 27.59 5.85 -31.05
CA LYS A 433 28.69 6.20 -31.97
C LYS A 433 29.48 7.40 -31.45
N GLU A 434 28.80 8.41 -30.93
CA GLU A 434 29.43 9.61 -30.36
C GLU A 434 30.20 9.33 -29.07
N VAL A 435 29.63 8.54 -28.15
CA VAL A 435 30.29 8.12 -26.91
C VAL A 435 31.47 7.19 -27.17
N ALA A 436 31.40 6.34 -28.20
CA ALA A 436 32.51 5.47 -28.58
C ALA A 436 33.70 6.26 -29.15
N ALA A 437 33.47 7.44 -29.72
CA ALA A 437 34.53 8.31 -30.22
C ALA A 437 35.28 9.06 -29.10
N ASP A 438 34.69 9.20 -27.90
CA ASP A 438 35.33 9.83 -26.74
C ASP A 438 35.71 8.80 -25.65
N TYR A 439 37.01 8.58 -25.47
CA TYR A 439 37.54 7.62 -24.48
C TYR A 439 37.06 7.90 -23.05
N ARG A 440 36.92 9.18 -22.64
CA ARG A 440 36.52 9.55 -21.27
C ARG A 440 35.08 9.14 -20.98
N LEU A 441 34.18 9.37 -21.94
CA LEU A 441 32.77 8.96 -21.83
C LEU A 441 32.63 7.43 -21.91
N SER A 442 33.38 6.78 -22.80
CA SER A 442 33.41 5.32 -22.93
C SER A 442 33.88 4.61 -21.65
N SER A 443 34.90 5.15 -20.97
CA SER A 443 35.39 4.61 -19.70
C SER A 443 34.34 4.72 -18.60
N MET A 444 33.70 5.88 -18.45
CA MET A 444 32.64 6.12 -17.46
C MET A 444 31.45 5.15 -17.66
N LEU A 445 31.02 4.96 -18.91
CA LEU A 445 29.94 4.03 -19.23
C LEU A 445 30.32 2.58 -18.88
N LYS A 446 31.57 2.17 -19.13
CA LYS A 446 32.09 0.83 -18.77
C LYS A 446 32.08 0.62 -17.26
N GLU A 447 32.47 1.62 -16.47
CA GLU A 447 32.42 1.56 -15.00
C GLU A 447 30.98 1.40 -14.49
N GLN A 448 30.04 2.21 -15.00
CA GLN A 448 28.62 2.11 -14.61
C GLN A 448 28.01 0.73 -14.89
N PHE A 449 28.38 0.10 -16.01
CA PHE A 449 27.92 -1.25 -16.32
C PHE A 449 28.71 -2.36 -15.59
N ARG A 450 29.95 -2.11 -15.16
CA ARG A 450 30.78 -3.08 -14.41
C ARG A 450 30.22 -3.35 -13.02
N GLU A 451 29.78 -2.31 -12.32
CA GLU A 451 29.14 -2.45 -10.99
C GLU A 451 27.83 -3.25 -11.05
N ARG A 452 27.08 -3.16 -12.16
CA ARG A 452 25.75 -3.80 -12.32
C ARG A 452 25.76 -5.16 -13.02
N ARG A 453 26.89 -5.62 -13.59
CA ARG A 453 27.01 -7.00 -14.12
C ARG A 453 26.85 -8.08 -13.04
N ARG A 454 27.11 -7.75 -11.76
CA ARG A 454 26.83 -8.61 -10.61
C ARG A 454 25.33 -8.92 -10.42
N THR A 455 24.43 -8.12 -11.02
CA THR A 455 22.97 -8.24 -10.87
C THR A 455 22.26 -8.86 -12.08
N LYS A 456 22.97 -9.10 -13.20
CA LYS A 456 22.37 -9.40 -14.52
C LYS A 456 22.29 -10.88 -14.92
N HIS A 457 22.73 -11.83 -14.11
CA HIS A 457 22.70 -13.26 -14.49
C HIS A 457 21.38 -13.99 -14.17
N VAL A 458 20.38 -13.33 -13.58
CA VAL A 458 19.16 -14.01 -13.09
C VAL A 458 17.88 -13.67 -13.88
N LEU A 459 17.83 -12.51 -14.56
CA LEU A 459 16.56 -11.99 -15.12
C LEU A 459 16.31 -12.30 -16.61
N THR A 460 17.25 -12.91 -17.33
CA THR A 460 17.12 -13.10 -18.79
C THR A 460 16.29 -14.32 -19.21
N VAL A 461 15.82 -15.15 -18.26
CA VAL A 461 15.25 -16.48 -18.58
C VAL A 461 13.73 -16.57 -18.36
N TRP A 462 13.08 -15.58 -17.71
CA TRP A 462 11.70 -15.73 -17.24
C TRP A 462 10.76 -14.53 -17.48
N LEU A 463 11.21 -13.51 -18.22
CA LEU A 463 10.37 -12.39 -18.64
C LEU A 463 9.59 -12.79 -19.89
N LEU A 464 8.25 -12.77 -19.83
CA LEU A 464 7.44 -12.73 -21.04
C LEU A 464 7.75 -11.41 -21.76
N SER A 465 8.35 -11.53 -22.94
CA SER A 465 8.58 -10.42 -23.87
C SER A 465 7.27 -10.03 -24.54
N PHE A 466 7.15 -8.76 -24.95
CA PHE A 466 6.03 -8.28 -25.76
C PHE A 466 5.79 -9.09 -27.03
N LEU A 467 6.90 -9.56 -27.63
CA LEU A 467 6.90 -10.34 -28.86
C LEU A 467 6.70 -11.83 -28.64
N ASP A 468 6.65 -12.31 -27.38
CA ASP A 468 6.42 -13.72 -27.14
C ASP A 468 5.04 -14.09 -27.65
N ALA A 469 4.99 -15.07 -28.54
CA ALA A 469 3.73 -15.57 -29.06
C ALA A 469 3.07 -16.42 -27.97
N VAL A 470 1.81 -16.11 -27.66
CA VAL A 470 0.98 -16.86 -26.72
C VAL A 470 -0.18 -17.49 -27.48
N LEU A 471 -0.60 -18.66 -27.00
CA LEU A 471 -1.77 -19.34 -27.51
C LEU A 471 -3.04 -18.65 -27.02
N TYR A 472 -3.72 -17.93 -27.90
CA TYR A 472 -5.05 -17.39 -27.68
C TYR A 472 -6.10 -18.47 -27.94
N GLU A 473 -6.83 -18.85 -26.90
CA GLU A 473 -8.03 -19.70 -27.01
C GLU A 473 -9.29 -18.83 -27.05
N ILE A 474 -9.90 -18.72 -28.22
CA ILE A 474 -11.08 -17.88 -28.48
C ILE A 474 -12.24 -18.77 -28.89
N PHE A 475 -13.40 -18.63 -28.25
CA PHE A 475 -14.54 -19.50 -28.47
C PHE A 475 -15.58 -18.85 -29.39
N ARG A 476 -16.23 -19.65 -30.21
CA ARG A 476 -17.42 -19.23 -30.96
C ARG A 476 -18.69 -19.45 -30.12
N PRO A 477 -19.86 -18.91 -30.53
CA PRO A 477 -21.13 -19.16 -29.83
C PRO A 477 -21.52 -20.64 -29.74
N ASP A 478 -20.98 -21.49 -30.60
CA ASP A 478 -21.16 -22.96 -30.56
C ASP A 478 -20.15 -23.66 -29.63
N ASN A 479 -19.43 -22.91 -28.79
CA ASN A 479 -18.41 -23.37 -27.84
C ASN A 479 -17.21 -24.08 -28.48
N LYS A 480 -17.02 -23.99 -29.80
CA LYS A 480 -15.81 -24.52 -30.44
C LYS A 480 -14.63 -23.59 -30.22
N PRO A 481 -13.47 -24.12 -29.77
CA PRO A 481 -12.27 -23.31 -29.60
C PRO A 481 -11.66 -22.98 -30.95
N LEU A 482 -11.17 -21.75 -31.07
CA LEU A 482 -10.30 -21.27 -32.11
C LEU A 482 -8.98 -20.88 -31.45
N THR A 483 -7.92 -21.58 -31.82
CA THR A 483 -6.58 -21.36 -31.27
C THR A 483 -5.73 -20.54 -32.24
N LEU A 484 -5.12 -19.48 -31.74
CA LEU A 484 -4.21 -18.63 -32.51
C LEU A 484 -2.93 -18.37 -31.72
N MET A 485 -1.77 -18.45 -32.39
CA MET A 485 -0.51 -17.97 -31.83
C MET A 485 -0.34 -16.49 -32.18
N LEU A 486 -0.48 -15.62 -31.20
CA LEU A 486 -0.37 -14.17 -31.38
C LEU A 486 0.56 -13.58 -30.31
N PRO A 487 1.30 -12.50 -30.61
CA PRO A 487 2.08 -11.78 -29.59
C PRO A 487 1.27 -11.42 -28.34
N VAL A 488 1.93 -11.35 -27.17
CA VAL A 488 1.26 -10.95 -25.91
C VAL A 488 0.53 -9.62 -26.07
N ASN A 489 1.11 -8.68 -26.81
CA ASN A 489 0.61 -7.32 -26.93
C ASN A 489 -0.49 -7.11 -27.97
N THR A 490 -0.91 -8.15 -28.69
CA THR A 490 -1.80 -8.02 -29.83
C THR A 490 -3.08 -7.25 -29.45
N SER A 491 -3.46 -6.30 -30.30
CA SER A 491 -4.67 -5.51 -30.09
C SER A 491 -5.93 -6.32 -30.42
N VAL A 492 -7.08 -5.93 -29.86
CA VAL A 492 -8.37 -6.55 -30.22
C VAL A 492 -8.62 -6.45 -31.72
N GLN A 493 -8.27 -5.32 -32.34
CA GLN A 493 -8.35 -5.14 -33.77
C GLN A 493 -7.52 -6.18 -34.55
N ASP A 494 -6.28 -6.43 -34.12
CA ASP A 494 -5.40 -7.40 -34.76
C ASP A 494 -5.86 -8.85 -34.53
N VAL A 495 -6.35 -9.16 -33.31
CA VAL A 495 -6.99 -10.46 -33.01
C VAL A 495 -8.18 -10.69 -33.94
N MET A 496 -9.04 -9.68 -34.09
CA MET A 496 -10.22 -9.78 -34.96
C MET A 496 -9.84 -9.89 -36.44
N ALA A 497 -8.84 -9.12 -36.89
CA ALA A 497 -8.35 -9.18 -38.27
C ALA A 497 -7.74 -10.56 -38.62
N ALA A 498 -7.17 -11.26 -37.63
CA ALA A 498 -6.66 -12.62 -37.82
C ALA A 498 -7.76 -13.68 -37.99
N ILE A 499 -9.00 -13.40 -37.56
CA ILE A 499 -10.10 -14.37 -37.52
C ILE A 499 -11.19 -14.07 -38.55
N VAL A 500 -11.52 -12.80 -38.72
CA VAL A 500 -12.72 -12.32 -39.40
C VAL A 500 -12.34 -11.44 -40.58
N LYS A 501 -13.10 -11.54 -41.68
CA LYS A 501 -12.93 -10.68 -42.85
C LYS A 501 -13.24 -9.21 -42.51
N PRO A 502 -12.47 -8.24 -43.04
CA PRO A 502 -12.72 -6.82 -42.78
C PRO A 502 -14.13 -6.41 -43.22
N GLY A 503 -14.87 -5.72 -42.33
CA GLY A 503 -16.22 -5.20 -42.58
C GLY A 503 -17.39 -6.00 -41.96
N GLY A 504 -17.13 -7.06 -41.20
CA GLY A 504 -18.19 -7.80 -40.47
C GLY A 504 -18.55 -7.19 -39.11
N ASP A 505 -19.79 -7.41 -38.65
CA ASP A 505 -20.33 -6.98 -37.32
C ASP A 505 -19.86 -7.90 -36.16
N HIS A 506 -18.62 -8.38 -36.24
CA HIS A 506 -18.06 -9.24 -35.21
C HIS A 506 -17.50 -8.41 -34.06
N VAL A 507 -17.60 -8.94 -32.85
CA VAL A 507 -17.09 -8.32 -31.63
C VAL A 507 -16.35 -9.37 -30.81
N LEU A 508 -15.27 -8.95 -30.15
CA LEU A 508 -14.56 -9.76 -29.17
C LEU A 508 -15.13 -9.46 -27.77
N VAL A 509 -15.60 -10.51 -27.10
CA VAL A 509 -16.26 -10.43 -25.80
C VAL A 509 -15.47 -11.26 -24.80
N LYS A 510 -15.22 -10.71 -23.61
CA LYS A 510 -14.80 -11.52 -22.48
C LYS A 510 -16.01 -11.90 -21.63
N MET A 511 -16.04 -13.14 -21.15
CA MET A 511 -17.12 -13.64 -20.29
C MET A 511 -16.55 -14.37 -19.07
N ASN A 512 -17.09 -14.09 -17.89
CA ASN A 512 -16.70 -14.73 -16.64
C ASN A 512 -17.54 -15.99 -16.32
N SER A 513 -17.18 -16.69 -15.25
CA SER A 513 -17.87 -17.92 -14.81
C SER A 513 -19.33 -17.72 -14.37
N THR A 514 -19.73 -16.48 -14.08
CA THR A 514 -21.14 -16.14 -13.75
C THR A 514 -21.98 -15.83 -14.98
N GLY A 515 -21.37 -15.70 -16.17
CA GLY A 515 -22.04 -15.27 -17.40
C GLY A 515 -22.11 -13.76 -17.59
N GLU A 516 -21.46 -12.95 -16.74
CA GLU A 516 -21.28 -11.54 -17.03
C GLU A 516 -20.31 -11.39 -18.22
N ARG A 517 -20.72 -10.59 -19.19
CA ARG A 517 -20.07 -10.40 -20.50
C ARG A 517 -19.71 -8.93 -20.68
N ALA A 518 -18.52 -8.69 -21.25
CA ALA A 518 -18.05 -7.35 -21.56
C ALA A 518 -17.41 -7.33 -22.95
N GLN A 519 -17.92 -6.47 -23.83
CA GLN A 519 -17.30 -6.20 -25.12
C GLN A 519 -15.99 -5.45 -24.93
N LEU A 520 -14.95 -5.91 -25.64
CA LEU A 520 -13.64 -5.30 -25.59
C LEU A 520 -13.52 -4.22 -26.67
N LYS A 521 -12.82 -3.13 -26.33
CA LYS A 521 -12.56 -2.05 -27.29
C LYS A 521 -11.48 -2.49 -28.29
N LEU A 522 -11.59 -2.02 -29.53
CA LEU A 522 -10.67 -2.37 -30.62
C LEU A 522 -9.21 -1.98 -30.33
N ASP A 523 -9.01 -0.87 -29.63
CA ASP A 523 -7.71 -0.33 -29.23
C ASP A 523 -7.11 -1.03 -28.00
N ALA A 524 -7.85 -1.92 -27.33
CA ALA A 524 -7.34 -2.63 -26.17
C ALA A 524 -6.26 -3.64 -26.61
N ALA A 525 -5.13 -3.64 -25.91
CA ALA A 525 -4.00 -4.52 -26.13
C ALA A 525 -3.76 -5.45 -24.93
N ALA A 526 -3.04 -6.56 -25.16
CA ALA A 526 -2.70 -7.53 -24.12
C ALA A 526 -3.91 -8.10 -23.35
N VAL A 527 -4.98 -8.36 -24.10
CA VAL A 527 -6.26 -8.83 -23.53
C VAL A 527 -6.12 -10.20 -22.85
N TYR A 528 -5.31 -11.09 -23.42
CA TYR A 528 -5.14 -12.46 -22.89
C TYR A 528 -4.62 -12.46 -21.45
N THR A 529 -3.62 -11.64 -21.15
CA THR A 529 -3.01 -11.55 -19.81
C THR A 529 -3.89 -10.78 -18.83
N ALA A 530 -4.86 -10.01 -19.33
CA ALA A 530 -5.82 -9.25 -18.54
C ALA A 530 -7.09 -10.04 -18.14
N LEU A 531 -7.20 -11.31 -18.55
CA LEU A 531 -8.34 -12.17 -18.19
C LEU A 531 -8.32 -12.53 -16.70
N GLY A 532 -9.50 -12.53 -16.08
CA GLY A 532 -9.74 -13.12 -14.76
C GLY A 532 -9.53 -14.64 -14.74
N LEU A 533 -9.58 -15.26 -13.56
CA LEU A 533 -9.23 -16.67 -13.32
C LEU A 533 -9.91 -17.63 -14.32
N ASN A 534 -11.24 -17.65 -14.33
CA ASN A 534 -12.01 -18.47 -15.26
C ASN A 534 -12.69 -17.64 -16.36
N GLU A 535 -12.16 -16.46 -16.69
CA GLU A 535 -12.63 -15.70 -17.85
C GLU A 535 -12.15 -16.36 -19.15
N ARG A 536 -12.98 -16.27 -20.19
CA ARG A 536 -12.66 -16.75 -21.54
C ARG A 536 -13.05 -15.70 -22.58
N LEU A 537 -12.38 -15.76 -23.74
CA LEU A 537 -12.63 -14.89 -24.88
C LEU A 537 -13.59 -15.56 -25.86
N PHE A 538 -14.53 -14.77 -26.37
CA PHE A 538 -15.51 -15.20 -27.37
C PHE A 538 -15.51 -14.24 -28.54
N ILE A 539 -15.67 -14.79 -29.74
CA ILE A 539 -15.89 -14.00 -30.96
C ILE A 539 -17.29 -14.32 -31.51
N CYS A 540 -18.13 -13.30 -31.63
CA CYS A 540 -19.52 -13.44 -32.05
C CYS A 540 -20.00 -12.16 -32.74
N THR A 541 -21.20 -12.16 -33.34
CA THR A 541 -21.79 -10.91 -33.85
C THR A 541 -22.39 -10.09 -32.70
N SER A 542 -22.56 -8.78 -32.89
CA SER A 542 -23.18 -7.91 -31.87
C SER A 542 -24.55 -8.41 -31.39
N SER A 543 -25.33 -9.02 -32.29
CA SER A 543 -26.63 -9.64 -31.97
C SER A 543 -26.54 -10.94 -31.15
N GLN A 544 -25.43 -11.66 -31.21
CA GLN A 544 -25.21 -12.95 -30.53
C GLN A 544 -24.62 -12.80 -29.14
N VAL A 545 -24.17 -11.61 -28.76
CA VAL A 545 -23.56 -11.34 -27.44
C VAL A 545 -24.47 -11.81 -26.31
N GLU A 546 -25.78 -11.55 -26.42
CA GLU A 546 -26.78 -11.91 -25.41
C GLU A 546 -27.09 -13.42 -25.34
N GLN A 547 -26.65 -14.20 -26.31
CA GLN A 547 -26.88 -15.65 -26.39
C GLN A 547 -25.71 -16.48 -25.85
N LEU A 548 -24.56 -15.85 -25.59
CA LEU A 548 -23.39 -16.54 -25.03
C LEU A 548 -23.70 -17.11 -23.64
N VAL A 549 -23.16 -18.30 -23.37
CA VAL A 549 -23.25 -18.99 -22.08
C VAL A 549 -21.87 -19.45 -21.61
N PRO A 550 -21.57 -19.41 -20.29
CA PRO A 550 -20.29 -19.89 -19.78
C PRO A 550 -20.01 -21.35 -20.15
N LEU A 551 -18.75 -21.66 -20.47
CA LEU A 551 -18.32 -23.04 -20.71
C LEU A 551 -18.35 -23.85 -19.40
N LYS A 552 -18.48 -25.18 -19.53
CA LYS A 552 -18.41 -26.09 -18.38
C LYS A 552 -17.09 -25.91 -17.61
N GLU A 553 -15.98 -25.75 -18.32
CA GLU A 553 -14.64 -25.54 -17.76
C GLU A 553 -14.52 -24.25 -16.94
N GLN A 554 -15.32 -23.21 -17.25
CA GLN A 554 -15.32 -21.97 -16.48
C GLN A 554 -15.97 -22.12 -15.10
N GLN A 555 -16.72 -23.19 -14.87
CA GLN A 555 -17.41 -23.44 -13.59
C GLN A 555 -16.48 -23.98 -12.49
N GLY A 556 -15.20 -24.23 -12.82
CA GLY A 556 -14.20 -24.80 -11.92
C GLY A 556 -14.37 -26.32 -11.71
N PRO A 557 -13.58 -26.92 -10.81
CA PRO A 557 -13.64 -28.34 -10.51
C PRO A 557 -14.97 -28.75 -9.85
N GLU A 558 -15.40 -29.98 -10.10
CA GLU A 558 -16.57 -30.61 -9.45
C GLU A 558 -16.18 -31.40 -8.19
N GLN A 559 -14.90 -31.81 -8.06
CA GLN A 559 -14.36 -32.56 -6.92
C GLN A 559 -13.11 -31.86 -6.37
N GLY A 560 -12.98 -31.86 -5.04
CA GLY A 560 -11.81 -31.31 -4.35
C GLY A 560 -10.58 -32.23 -4.43
N THR A 561 -9.43 -31.72 -3.99
CA THR A 561 -8.15 -32.44 -3.98
C THR A 561 -7.65 -32.71 -2.56
N THR A 562 -8.57 -32.81 -1.59
CA THR A 562 -8.26 -32.97 -0.16
C THR A 562 -7.31 -34.16 0.12
N ASP A 563 -7.57 -35.33 -0.46
CA ASP A 563 -6.74 -36.52 -0.22
C ASP A 563 -5.30 -36.38 -0.79
N ILE A 564 -5.11 -35.56 -1.83
CA ILE A 564 -3.80 -35.21 -2.38
C ILE A 564 -3.09 -34.24 -1.42
N LEU A 565 -3.82 -33.22 -0.95
CA LEU A 565 -3.28 -32.23 -0.02
C LEU A 565 -2.85 -32.85 1.30
N GLU A 566 -3.58 -33.82 1.84
CA GLU A 566 -3.21 -34.52 3.07
C GLU A 566 -1.83 -35.19 2.99
N GLN A 567 -1.45 -35.72 1.82
CA GLN A 567 -0.19 -36.44 1.61
C GLN A 567 1.04 -35.53 1.53
N MET A 568 0.86 -34.23 1.24
CA MET A 568 1.92 -33.24 1.13
C MET A 568 2.19 -32.56 2.48
N SER A 569 3.45 -32.25 2.82
CA SER A 569 3.73 -31.53 4.06
C SER A 569 3.35 -30.04 3.94
N SER A 570 2.84 -29.43 5.02
CA SER A 570 2.52 -27.99 5.03
C SER A 570 3.75 -27.12 4.75
N LYS A 571 4.95 -27.59 5.11
CA LYS A 571 6.21 -26.88 4.88
C LYS A 571 6.60 -26.90 3.40
N ASP A 572 6.49 -28.05 2.75
CA ASP A 572 6.81 -28.17 1.32
C ASP A 572 5.85 -27.37 0.46
N ILE A 573 4.54 -27.38 0.79
CA ILE A 573 3.55 -26.55 0.11
C ILE A 573 3.88 -25.06 0.31
N ALA A 574 4.15 -24.62 1.54
CA ALA A 574 4.49 -23.22 1.82
C ALA A 574 5.77 -22.77 1.08
N ASN A 575 6.79 -23.63 1.02
CA ASN A 575 8.02 -23.36 0.30
C ASN A 575 7.78 -23.22 -1.21
N GLU A 576 7.07 -24.16 -1.83
CA GLU A 576 6.82 -24.12 -3.27
C GLU A 576 5.84 -23.00 -3.67
N LEU A 577 4.87 -22.64 -2.80
CA LEU A 577 4.06 -21.42 -2.96
C LEU A 577 4.96 -20.19 -2.99
N THR A 578 5.84 -20.05 -1.99
CA THR A 578 6.75 -18.89 -1.88
C THR A 578 7.73 -18.84 -3.06
N ASN A 579 8.26 -19.99 -3.49
CA ASN A 579 9.16 -20.09 -4.63
C ASN A 579 8.49 -19.60 -5.92
N TYR A 580 7.29 -20.10 -6.20
CA TYR A 580 6.56 -19.71 -7.41
C TYR A 580 6.12 -18.23 -7.36
N ASP A 581 5.66 -17.76 -6.20
CA ASP A 581 5.29 -16.36 -6.02
C ASP A 581 6.52 -15.43 -6.17
N TRP A 582 7.70 -15.86 -5.71
CA TRP A 582 8.96 -15.12 -5.90
C TRP A 582 9.38 -15.06 -7.37
N GLU A 583 9.21 -16.15 -8.14
CA GLU A 583 9.45 -16.17 -9.58
C GLU A 583 8.56 -15.14 -10.30
N LEU A 584 7.28 -15.11 -9.99
CA LEU A 584 6.35 -14.13 -10.57
C LEU A 584 6.66 -12.68 -10.13
N PHE A 585 7.01 -12.48 -8.87
CA PHE A 585 7.36 -11.17 -8.32
C PHE A 585 8.67 -10.60 -8.91
N THR A 586 9.64 -11.46 -9.18
CA THR A 586 10.91 -11.06 -9.81
C THR A 586 10.80 -10.89 -11.33
N ALA A 587 9.90 -11.63 -11.99
CA ALA A 587 9.58 -11.42 -13.40
C ALA A 587 8.89 -10.08 -13.67
N MET A 588 8.18 -9.51 -12.69
CA MET A 588 7.55 -8.19 -12.84
C MET A 588 8.59 -7.07 -12.97
N HIS A 589 8.48 -6.26 -14.03
CA HIS A 589 9.28 -5.05 -14.18
C HIS A 589 8.65 -3.89 -13.39
N GLU A 590 9.46 -3.05 -12.74
CA GLU A 590 8.98 -1.97 -11.86
C GLU A 590 8.13 -0.91 -12.58
N VAL A 591 8.44 -0.63 -13.85
CA VAL A 591 7.66 0.31 -14.68
C VAL A 591 6.25 -0.21 -15.02
N GLU A 592 6.00 -1.52 -14.93
CA GLU A 592 4.66 -2.09 -15.14
C GLU A 592 3.67 -1.53 -14.12
N LEU A 593 4.12 -1.25 -12.89
CA LEU A 593 3.30 -0.63 -11.84
C LEU A 593 2.81 0.76 -12.28
N VAL A 594 3.68 1.56 -12.90
CA VAL A 594 3.33 2.90 -13.37
C VAL A 594 2.33 2.80 -14.53
N TYR A 595 2.59 1.94 -15.52
CA TYR A 595 1.69 1.76 -16.66
C TYR A 595 0.32 1.21 -16.25
N TYR A 596 0.28 0.30 -15.28
CA TYR A 596 -0.95 -0.26 -14.74
C TYR A 596 -1.82 0.83 -14.10
N ILE A 597 -1.23 1.69 -13.27
CA ILE A 597 -1.93 2.74 -12.52
C ILE A 597 -2.44 3.86 -13.43
N PHE A 598 -1.65 4.30 -14.41
CA PHE A 598 -2.06 5.37 -15.33
C PHE A 598 -2.97 4.86 -16.47
N GLY A 599 -2.97 3.55 -16.70
CA GLY A 599 -3.67 2.87 -17.77
C GLY A 599 -2.77 2.61 -18.98
N ARG A 600 -2.62 1.33 -19.35
CA ARG A 600 -1.80 0.85 -20.48
C ARG A 600 -2.05 1.60 -21.79
N HIS A 601 -3.30 1.91 -22.11
CA HIS A 601 -3.71 2.59 -23.35
C HIS A 601 -3.03 3.96 -23.56
N LYS A 602 -2.50 4.59 -22.51
CA LYS A 602 -1.76 5.86 -22.61
C LYS A 602 -0.30 5.69 -23.02
N PHE A 603 0.21 4.46 -23.01
CA PHE A 603 1.60 4.14 -23.29
C PHE A 603 1.66 3.14 -24.45
N PRO A 604 1.81 3.62 -25.70
CA PRO A 604 1.98 2.74 -26.85
C PRO A 604 3.13 1.76 -26.63
N GLY A 605 2.87 0.47 -26.85
CA GLY A 605 3.85 -0.61 -26.66
C GLY A 605 4.06 -1.06 -25.21
N ALA A 606 3.38 -0.48 -24.21
CA ALA A 606 3.53 -0.90 -22.82
C ALA A 606 2.77 -2.19 -22.50
N ILE A 607 3.41 -3.07 -21.72
CA ILE A 607 2.83 -4.31 -21.20
C ILE A 607 2.86 -4.29 -19.68
N THR A 608 1.83 -4.88 -19.06
CA THR A 608 1.73 -5.11 -17.61
C THR A 608 1.44 -6.57 -17.29
N ALA A 609 1.77 -7.49 -18.21
CA ALA A 609 1.40 -8.90 -18.15
C ALA A 609 1.99 -9.61 -16.92
N ASN A 610 3.23 -9.31 -16.53
CA ASN A 610 3.85 -9.97 -15.38
C ASN A 610 3.23 -9.48 -14.08
N LEU A 611 2.96 -8.17 -13.98
CA LEU A 611 2.18 -7.61 -12.86
C LEU A 611 0.77 -8.22 -12.80
N GLU A 612 0.06 -8.30 -13.92
CA GLU A 612 -1.30 -8.86 -13.97
C GLU A 612 -1.31 -10.34 -13.60
N ARG A 613 -0.33 -11.12 -14.05
CA ARG A 613 -0.13 -12.51 -13.64
C ARG A 613 0.13 -12.63 -12.14
N PHE A 614 0.95 -11.75 -11.57
CA PHE A 614 1.22 -11.73 -10.13
C PHE A 614 -0.01 -11.34 -9.30
N VAL A 615 -0.79 -10.35 -9.74
CA VAL A 615 -2.05 -9.97 -9.07
C VAL A 615 -3.10 -11.07 -9.19
N ARG A 616 -3.20 -11.70 -10.36
CA ARG A 616 -4.09 -12.85 -10.59
C ARG A 616 -3.75 -14.02 -9.67
N ARG A 617 -2.45 -14.27 -9.43
CA ARG A 617 -1.97 -15.32 -8.52
C ARG A 617 -2.51 -15.16 -7.09
N PHE A 618 -2.63 -13.93 -6.59
CA PHE A 618 -3.22 -13.68 -5.28
C PHE A 618 -4.66 -14.19 -5.19
N ASN A 619 -5.47 -13.88 -6.21
CA ASN A 619 -6.86 -14.35 -6.29
C ASN A 619 -6.93 -15.87 -6.47
N GLU A 620 -6.03 -16.45 -7.26
CA GLU A 620 -5.95 -17.90 -7.47
C GLU A 620 -5.74 -18.65 -6.14
N VAL A 621 -4.78 -18.22 -5.32
CA VAL A 621 -4.51 -18.84 -4.01
C VAL A 621 -5.69 -18.64 -3.06
N GLN A 622 -6.31 -17.45 -3.05
CA GLN A 622 -7.51 -17.19 -2.24
C GLN A 622 -8.67 -18.14 -2.62
N TYR A 623 -9.00 -18.22 -3.91
CA TYR A 623 -10.10 -19.06 -4.38
C TYR A 623 -9.77 -20.56 -4.28
N TRP A 624 -8.50 -20.95 -4.32
CA TRP A 624 -8.09 -22.34 -4.07
C TRP A 624 -8.48 -22.79 -2.66
N VAL A 625 -8.17 -22.00 -1.63
CA VAL A 625 -8.54 -22.30 -0.24
C VAL A 625 -10.06 -22.46 -0.10
N VAL A 626 -10.83 -21.52 -0.67
CA VAL A 626 -12.30 -21.56 -0.60
C VAL A 626 -12.86 -22.76 -1.38
N THR A 627 -12.34 -23.04 -2.58
CA THR A 627 -12.76 -24.16 -3.42
C THR A 627 -12.58 -25.49 -2.69
N GLU A 628 -11.39 -25.73 -2.12
CA GLU A 628 -11.09 -26.97 -1.40
C GLU A 628 -11.95 -27.14 -0.14
N LEU A 629 -12.21 -26.06 0.60
CA LEU A 629 -13.10 -26.11 1.77
C LEU A 629 -14.57 -26.35 1.39
N CYS A 630 -15.05 -25.73 0.30
CA CYS A 630 -16.44 -25.87 -0.15
C CYS A 630 -16.71 -27.20 -0.86
N LEU A 631 -15.70 -27.87 -1.42
CA LEU A 631 -15.83 -29.21 -2.02
C LEU A 631 -15.58 -30.34 -1.01
N CYS A 632 -15.18 -30.03 0.22
CA CYS A 632 -14.99 -31.00 1.29
C CYS A 632 -16.28 -31.19 2.10
N GLU A 633 -17.08 -32.20 1.73
CA GLU A 633 -18.37 -32.49 2.37
C GLU A 633 -18.20 -32.98 3.83
N ASP A 634 -17.21 -33.84 4.07
CA ASP A 634 -16.92 -34.41 5.39
C ASP A 634 -16.44 -33.34 6.40
N LEU A 635 -17.16 -33.20 7.52
CA LEU A 635 -16.88 -32.17 8.53
C LEU A 635 -15.51 -32.35 9.20
N VAL A 636 -15.09 -33.59 9.43
CA VAL A 636 -13.84 -33.93 10.11
C VAL A 636 -12.66 -33.65 9.19
N LYS A 637 -12.72 -34.13 7.95
CA LYS A 637 -11.72 -33.83 6.92
C LYS A 637 -11.63 -32.33 6.66
N ARG A 638 -12.76 -31.61 6.63
CA ARG A 638 -12.77 -30.15 6.43
C ARG A 638 -12.09 -29.41 7.59
N ALA A 639 -12.29 -29.84 8.83
CA ALA A 639 -11.60 -29.27 9.98
C ALA A 639 -10.08 -29.51 9.93
N ILE A 640 -9.63 -30.70 9.50
CA ILE A 640 -8.22 -31.03 9.28
C ILE A 640 -7.64 -30.14 8.16
N LEU A 641 -8.37 -29.96 7.07
CA LEU A 641 -7.97 -29.14 5.94
C LEU A 641 -7.85 -27.65 6.33
N LEU A 642 -8.78 -27.12 7.13
CA LEU A 642 -8.69 -25.76 7.67
C LEU A 642 -7.44 -25.58 8.55
N LYS A 643 -7.18 -26.53 9.46
CA LYS A 643 -5.94 -26.55 10.27
C LYS A 643 -4.69 -26.58 9.38
N LYS A 644 -4.73 -27.33 8.28
CA LYS A 644 -3.63 -27.43 7.31
C LYS A 644 -3.36 -26.09 6.63
N PHE A 645 -4.38 -25.37 6.17
CA PHE A 645 -4.23 -24.04 5.56
C PHE A 645 -3.67 -23.00 6.53
N ILE A 646 -4.13 -23.01 7.79
CA ILE A 646 -3.59 -22.12 8.83
C ILE A 646 -2.10 -22.42 9.09
N LYS A 647 -1.71 -23.69 9.05
CA LYS A 647 -0.30 -24.11 9.15
C LYS A 647 0.53 -23.72 7.93
N ILE A 648 -0.02 -23.80 6.72
CA ILE A 648 0.67 -23.32 5.49
C ILE A 648 0.93 -21.82 5.62
N ALA A 649 -0.10 -21.05 5.99
CA ALA A 649 0.01 -19.59 6.16
C ALA A 649 1.07 -19.17 7.20
N SER A 650 1.21 -19.92 8.30
CA SER A 650 2.26 -19.64 9.30
C SER A 650 3.66 -19.91 8.79
N VAL A 651 3.89 -21.04 8.12
CA VAL A 651 5.22 -21.34 7.58
C VAL A 651 5.64 -20.32 6.51
N SER A 652 4.73 -19.90 5.64
CA SER A 652 5.01 -18.89 4.58
C SER A 652 5.43 -17.51 5.12
N GLN A 653 5.02 -17.12 6.33
CA GLN A 653 5.51 -15.90 6.97
C GLN A 653 6.90 -16.05 7.60
N PHE A 654 7.28 -17.23 8.07
CA PHE A 654 8.60 -17.46 8.68
C PHE A 654 9.69 -17.69 7.62
N THR A 655 9.35 -18.28 6.48
CA THR A 655 10.29 -18.46 5.35
C THR A 655 10.68 -17.14 4.70
N THR A 656 9.79 -16.13 4.70
CA THR A 656 10.07 -14.77 4.21
C THR A 656 10.82 -13.89 5.21
N THR A 657 11.00 -14.30 6.46
CA THR A 657 11.55 -13.41 7.52
C THR A 657 12.93 -13.79 8.04
N ASN A 658 13.62 -14.78 7.44
CA ASN A 658 14.95 -15.26 7.87
C ASN A 658 15.08 -15.47 9.40
N ARG A 659 13.98 -15.83 10.08
CA ARG A 659 13.99 -16.11 11.51
C ARG A 659 14.15 -17.62 11.74
N PRO A 660 14.98 -18.05 12.71
CA PRO A 660 15.14 -19.46 13.03
C PRO A 660 13.80 -20.05 13.52
N GLU A 661 13.43 -21.20 12.96
CA GLU A 661 12.22 -21.96 13.31
C GLU A 661 12.20 -22.29 14.82
N ARG A 662 11.21 -21.79 15.55
CA ARG A 662 10.74 -22.49 16.76
C ARG A 662 9.84 -23.62 16.28
N SER A 663 10.22 -24.87 16.58
CA SER A 663 9.51 -26.09 16.17
C SER A 663 8.03 -26.08 16.61
N ILE A 664 7.11 -25.71 15.72
CA ILE A 664 5.66 -25.89 15.90
C ILE A 664 5.31 -27.33 15.45
N SER A 665 5.82 -28.32 16.18
CA SER A 665 5.58 -29.75 15.89
C SER A 665 4.28 -30.30 16.50
N THR A 666 3.65 -29.56 17.42
CA THR A 666 2.41 -29.97 18.08
C THR A 666 1.39 -28.82 18.08
N THR A 667 0.69 -28.63 16.96
CA THR A 667 -0.40 -27.65 16.86
C THR A 667 -1.69 -28.26 17.40
N THR A 668 -2.08 -27.87 18.61
CA THR A 668 -3.40 -28.16 19.20
C THR A 668 -4.49 -27.23 18.62
N GLU A 669 -5.77 -27.55 18.82
CA GLU A 669 -6.90 -26.74 18.33
C GLU A 669 -6.89 -25.27 18.76
N TRP A 670 -6.43 -24.99 19.98
CA TRP A 670 -6.36 -23.63 20.51
C TRP A 670 -5.22 -22.80 19.89
N ILE A 671 -4.09 -23.43 19.52
CA ILE A 671 -2.99 -22.74 18.80
C ILE A 671 -3.48 -22.29 17.41
N THR A 672 -4.31 -23.11 16.75
CA THR A 672 -4.90 -22.77 15.46
C THR A 672 -5.82 -21.54 15.52
N LYS A 673 -6.69 -21.46 16.54
CA LYS A 673 -7.57 -20.28 16.74
C LYS A 673 -6.76 -19.02 17.04
N ARG A 674 -5.75 -19.13 17.91
CA ARG A 674 -4.86 -18.00 18.27
C ARG A 674 -4.06 -17.48 17.09
N ILE A 675 -3.53 -18.36 16.23
CA ILE A 675 -2.81 -17.99 15.00
C ILE A 675 -3.75 -17.30 14.01
N TYR A 676 -4.98 -17.81 13.83
CA TYR A 676 -5.96 -17.21 12.93
C TYR A 676 -6.36 -15.80 13.36
N CYS A 677 -6.72 -15.60 14.64
CA CYS A 677 -7.06 -14.27 15.15
C CYS A 677 -5.88 -13.28 15.04
N ALA A 678 -4.63 -13.74 15.14
CA ALA A 678 -3.47 -12.90 14.90
C ALA A 678 -3.39 -12.42 13.44
N TYR A 679 -3.75 -13.26 12.47
CA TYR A 679 -3.81 -12.85 11.05
C TYR A 679 -4.95 -11.89 10.74
N GLU A 680 -6.14 -12.09 11.32
CA GLU A 680 -7.24 -11.14 11.15
C GLU A 680 -6.85 -9.75 11.65
N ARG A 681 -6.19 -9.67 12.82
CA ARG A 681 -5.69 -8.41 13.38
C ARG A 681 -4.62 -7.76 12.51
N LEU A 682 -3.77 -8.56 11.86
CA LEU A 682 -2.76 -8.04 10.94
C LEU A 682 -3.41 -7.35 9.72
N MET A 683 -4.56 -7.86 9.27
CA MET A 683 -5.28 -7.36 8.08
C MET A 683 -6.31 -6.25 8.38
N ASP A 684 -6.40 -5.81 9.64
CA ASP A 684 -7.31 -4.74 10.08
C ASP A 684 -7.15 -3.47 9.19
N PRO A 685 -8.23 -2.97 8.55
CA PRO A 685 -8.15 -1.82 7.65
C PRO A 685 -8.00 -0.46 8.38
N SER A 686 -8.20 -0.42 9.69
CA SER A 686 -8.18 0.79 10.50
C SER A 686 -6.86 1.54 10.37
N ARG A 687 -6.94 2.88 10.34
CA ARG A 687 -5.77 3.76 10.22
C ARG A 687 -4.85 3.36 9.06
N ASN A 688 -5.47 3.10 7.90
CA ASN A 688 -4.82 2.69 6.66
C ASN A 688 -3.95 1.42 6.81
N HIS A 689 -4.52 0.34 7.34
CA HIS A 689 -3.81 -0.94 7.57
C HIS A 689 -2.57 -0.79 8.47
N ARG A 690 -2.66 -0.01 9.55
CA ARG A 690 -1.52 0.29 10.44
C ARG A 690 -0.85 -0.97 10.98
N ALA A 691 -1.61 -1.98 11.40
CA ALA A 691 -1.08 -3.23 11.92
C ALA A 691 -0.15 -3.94 10.91
N TYR A 692 -0.61 -4.09 9.66
CA TYR A 692 0.18 -4.61 8.56
C TYR A 692 1.43 -3.78 8.29
N ARG A 693 1.29 -2.46 8.15
CA ARG A 693 2.42 -1.56 7.83
C ARG A 693 3.52 -1.60 8.89
N LEU A 694 3.13 -1.62 10.16
CA LEU A 694 4.08 -1.73 11.28
C LEU A 694 4.77 -3.10 11.35
N ALA A 695 4.09 -4.18 10.93
CA ALA A 695 4.71 -5.50 10.84
C ALA A 695 5.75 -5.55 9.71
N VAL A 696 5.40 -5.02 8.54
CA VAL A 696 6.30 -4.98 7.36
C VAL A 696 7.50 -4.07 7.59
N ALA A 697 7.32 -2.94 8.28
CA ALA A 697 8.43 -2.02 8.60
C ALA A 697 9.56 -2.68 9.42
N LYS A 698 9.26 -3.78 10.12
CA LYS A 698 10.23 -4.58 10.89
C LYS A 698 10.96 -5.64 10.04
N LEU A 699 10.54 -5.85 8.80
CA LEU A 699 11.11 -6.87 7.91
C LEU A 699 12.30 -6.30 7.15
N GLY A 700 13.37 -7.08 7.07
CA GLY A 700 14.46 -6.86 6.11
C GLY A 700 14.18 -7.62 4.81
N PRO A 701 14.65 -7.15 3.65
CA PRO A 701 14.60 -7.94 2.42
C PRO A 701 15.42 -9.24 2.57
N PRO A 702 15.07 -10.33 1.86
CA PRO A 702 14.01 -10.45 0.85
C PRO A 702 12.62 -10.76 1.42
N TYR A 703 11.56 -10.09 0.96
CA TYR A 703 10.17 -10.43 1.28
C TYR A 703 9.21 -10.07 0.16
N ILE A 704 8.01 -10.68 0.12
CA ILE A 704 6.94 -10.32 -0.83
C ILE A 704 5.93 -9.42 -0.10
N PRO A 705 5.69 -8.18 -0.56
CA PRO A 705 4.71 -7.30 0.05
C PRO A 705 3.28 -7.71 -0.33
N PHE A 706 2.29 -7.22 0.42
CA PHE A 706 0.88 -7.36 0.10
C PHE A 706 0.53 -6.42 -1.07
N MET A 707 0.75 -6.91 -2.28
CA MET A 707 0.63 -6.13 -3.50
C MET A 707 -0.72 -5.45 -3.71
N PRO A 708 -1.89 -6.04 -3.36
CA PRO A 708 -3.17 -5.33 -3.45
C PRO A 708 -3.20 -4.01 -2.65
N LEU A 709 -2.60 -3.97 -1.46
CA LEU A 709 -2.51 -2.73 -0.67
C LEU A 709 -1.56 -1.71 -1.31
N LEU A 710 -0.42 -2.15 -1.87
CA LEU A 710 0.48 -1.26 -2.61
C LEU A 710 -0.17 -0.67 -3.86
N LEU A 711 -0.90 -1.47 -4.63
CA LEU A 711 -1.64 -1.00 -5.80
C LEU A 711 -2.77 -0.05 -5.42
N LYS A 712 -3.45 -0.33 -4.30
CA LYS A 712 -4.43 0.60 -3.69
C LYS A 712 -3.75 1.94 -3.39
N ASP A 713 -2.62 1.94 -2.68
CA ASP A 713 -1.87 3.16 -2.35
C ASP A 713 -1.52 3.96 -3.62
N MET A 714 -0.97 3.31 -4.66
CA MET A 714 -0.65 3.97 -5.92
C MET A 714 -1.88 4.52 -6.64
N THR A 715 -3.02 3.82 -6.56
CA THR A 715 -4.29 4.27 -7.14
C THR A 715 -4.80 5.52 -6.43
N PHE A 716 -4.76 5.55 -5.09
CA PHE A 716 -5.13 6.73 -4.30
C PHE A 716 -4.20 7.92 -4.58
N ILE A 717 -2.89 7.69 -4.73
CA ILE A 717 -1.94 8.74 -5.15
C ILE A 717 -2.32 9.26 -6.53
N HIS A 718 -2.67 8.37 -7.46
CA HIS A 718 -3.01 8.75 -8.83
C HIS A 718 -4.33 9.54 -8.93
N GLU A 719 -5.38 9.10 -8.23
CA GLU A 719 -6.71 9.72 -8.27
C GLU A 719 -6.80 10.98 -7.39
N GLY A 720 -6.09 11.01 -6.26
CA GLY A 720 -6.12 12.11 -5.30
C GLY A 720 -5.26 13.32 -5.67
N ASN A 721 -4.32 13.17 -6.61
CA ASN A 721 -3.40 14.24 -6.99
C ASN A 721 -3.47 14.50 -8.50
N PRO A 722 -3.59 15.76 -8.97
CA PRO A 722 -3.60 16.05 -10.41
C PRO A 722 -2.21 15.81 -11.02
N ASN A 723 -2.16 15.37 -12.29
CA ASN A 723 -0.90 15.22 -13.02
C ASN A 723 -0.23 16.57 -13.31
N TYR A 724 -1.01 17.65 -13.36
CA TYR A 724 -0.57 18.99 -13.65
C TYR A 724 -1.15 19.98 -12.63
N VAL A 725 -0.35 20.92 -12.16
CA VAL A 725 -0.73 22.05 -11.28
C VAL A 725 -0.29 23.32 -12.00
N ASP A 726 -1.19 24.27 -12.23
CA ASP A 726 -0.92 25.51 -12.98
C ASP A 726 -0.26 25.27 -14.35
N LYS A 727 -0.70 24.21 -15.06
CA LYS A 727 -0.15 23.73 -16.34
C LYS A 727 1.29 23.21 -16.28
N LEU A 728 1.89 23.13 -15.09
CA LEU A 728 3.18 22.50 -14.85
C LEU A 728 3.00 21.06 -14.40
N VAL A 729 3.94 20.17 -14.75
CA VAL A 729 3.95 18.77 -14.31
C VAL A 729 4.05 18.75 -12.78
N ASN A 730 3.13 18.05 -12.12
CA ASN A 730 3.18 17.84 -10.68
C ASN A 730 4.25 16.78 -10.34
N PHE A 731 5.47 17.23 -10.08
CA PHE A 731 6.58 16.32 -9.80
C PHE A 731 6.54 15.75 -8.37
N GLU A 732 5.86 16.41 -7.44
CA GLU A 732 5.56 15.84 -6.12
C GLU A 732 4.74 14.54 -6.26
N LYS A 733 3.69 14.55 -7.09
CA LYS A 733 2.92 13.33 -7.42
C LYS A 733 3.81 12.24 -8.02
N MET A 734 4.68 12.61 -8.96
CA MET A 734 5.60 11.65 -9.60
C MET A 734 6.56 11.02 -8.59
N ARG A 735 7.09 11.82 -7.66
CA ARG A 735 7.92 11.35 -6.55
C ARG A 735 7.16 10.41 -5.61
N MET A 736 5.91 10.71 -5.27
CA MET A 736 5.07 9.83 -4.44
C MET A 736 4.90 8.45 -5.08
N LEU A 737 4.60 8.40 -6.39
CA LEU A 737 4.47 7.15 -7.14
C LEU A 737 5.80 6.37 -7.20
N ALA A 738 6.89 7.06 -7.53
CA ALA A 738 8.22 6.46 -7.58
C ALA A 738 8.67 5.90 -6.23
N LYS A 739 8.32 6.58 -5.11
CA LYS A 739 8.57 6.08 -3.75
C LYS A 739 7.89 4.74 -3.52
N THR A 740 6.64 4.57 -3.95
CA THR A 740 5.93 3.28 -3.81
C THR A 740 6.56 2.18 -4.68
N VAL A 741 7.00 2.51 -5.90
CA VAL A 741 7.72 1.56 -6.76
C VAL A 741 9.08 1.16 -6.15
N LYS A 742 9.78 2.11 -5.51
CA LYS A 742 11.04 1.85 -4.80
C LYS A 742 10.87 0.88 -3.62
N ILE A 743 9.69 0.83 -2.98
CA ILE A 743 9.40 -0.18 -1.95
C ILE A 743 9.53 -1.59 -2.55
N VAL A 744 8.90 -1.83 -3.70
CA VAL A 744 8.98 -3.12 -4.43
C VAL A 744 10.43 -3.46 -4.78
N ARG A 745 11.23 -2.49 -5.22
CA ARG A 745 12.66 -2.69 -5.45
C ARG A 745 13.40 -3.10 -4.17
N GLY A 746 13.09 -2.44 -3.05
CA GLY A 746 13.65 -2.76 -1.74
C GLY A 746 13.33 -4.18 -1.30
N CYS A 747 12.08 -4.61 -1.45
CA CYS A 747 11.61 -5.97 -1.10
C CYS A 747 12.43 -7.09 -1.74
N ARG A 748 12.95 -6.88 -2.96
CA ARG A 748 13.71 -7.86 -3.75
C ARG A 748 15.20 -7.52 -3.91
N SER A 749 15.75 -6.65 -3.07
CA SER A 749 17.14 -6.20 -3.18
C SER A 749 18.16 -7.29 -2.79
N GLN A 750 17.73 -8.29 -2.03
CA GLN A 750 18.51 -9.47 -1.68
C GLN A 750 17.96 -10.69 -2.44
N PRO A 751 18.82 -11.64 -2.87
CA PRO A 751 18.33 -12.89 -3.44
C PRO A 751 17.61 -13.69 -2.35
N TYR A 752 16.44 -14.22 -2.67
CA TYR A 752 15.82 -15.26 -1.85
C TYR A 752 16.73 -16.49 -1.91
N ALA A 753 17.21 -16.94 -0.74
CA ALA A 753 18.07 -18.11 -0.66
C ALA A 753 17.23 -19.35 -1.00
N LEU A 754 17.24 -19.71 -2.29
CA LEU A 754 16.85 -21.04 -2.74
C LEU A 754 17.65 -22.02 -1.90
N LEU A 755 16.99 -22.86 -1.09
CA LEU A 755 17.66 -24.03 -0.54
C LEU A 755 18.24 -24.80 -1.74
N PRO A 756 19.57 -24.97 -1.82
CA PRO A 756 20.18 -25.57 -3.00
C PRO A 756 19.78 -27.04 -3.05
N PHE A 757 19.04 -27.42 -4.08
CA PHE A 757 19.01 -28.81 -4.53
C PHE A 757 19.80 -28.91 -5.84
N HIS A 758 20.84 -29.75 -5.78
CA HIS A 758 21.86 -30.07 -6.77
C HIS A 758 21.63 -29.54 -8.20
N THR A 759 22.43 -28.56 -8.59
CA THR A 759 22.75 -28.25 -9.99
C THR A 759 23.16 -29.53 -10.72
N VAL A 760 22.31 -30.02 -11.64
CA VAL A 760 22.79 -30.78 -12.78
C VAL A 760 23.52 -29.78 -13.67
N ARG A 761 24.85 -29.81 -13.63
CA ARG A 761 25.72 -29.12 -14.58
C ARG A 761 25.42 -29.67 -15.98
N PHE A 762 24.77 -28.90 -16.84
CA PHE A 762 24.94 -29.08 -18.27
C PHE A 762 26.12 -28.23 -18.72
N ALA A 763 27.21 -28.93 -19.05
CA ALA A 763 28.41 -28.36 -19.61
C ALA A 763 28.09 -27.69 -20.97
N THR A 764 28.68 -26.52 -21.15
CA THR A 764 28.73 -25.76 -22.39
C THR A 764 29.39 -26.54 -23.52
N THR A 765 28.71 -26.67 -24.66
CA THR A 765 29.34 -26.69 -25.99
C THR A 765 28.39 -26.13 -27.07
N ASN A 766 28.92 -25.13 -27.78
CA ASN A 766 28.63 -24.68 -29.15
C ASN A 766 27.21 -24.40 -29.65
N THR A 767 27.03 -23.13 -30.02
CA THR A 767 26.35 -22.61 -31.22
C THR A 767 25.81 -23.65 -32.22
N ASN A 768 24.48 -23.71 -32.38
CA ASN A 768 23.75 -23.46 -33.62
C ASN A 768 22.26 -23.79 -33.50
N CYS A 769 21.45 -22.96 -34.15
CA CYS A 769 20.10 -23.23 -34.65
C CYS A 769 18.93 -23.41 -33.66
N ILE A 770 18.05 -22.41 -33.74
CA ILE A 770 16.64 -22.38 -33.33
C ILE A 770 15.87 -23.50 -34.05
N ALA A 771 15.28 -24.42 -33.27
CA ALA A 771 14.09 -25.20 -33.63
C ALA A 771 13.59 -25.96 -32.40
N TYR A 772 12.59 -25.43 -31.68
CA TYR A 772 11.80 -26.26 -30.77
C TYR A 772 10.61 -26.83 -31.53
N GLN A 773 10.85 -27.99 -32.13
CA GLN A 773 9.81 -28.93 -32.50
C GLN A 773 9.20 -29.50 -31.21
N THR A 774 7.90 -29.30 -31.03
CA THR A 774 7.05 -30.15 -30.22
C THR A 774 7.16 -31.60 -30.69
N ARG A 775 7.91 -32.43 -29.97
CA ARG A 775 7.76 -33.88 -29.95
C ARG A 775 7.98 -34.39 -28.53
N PHE A 776 6.92 -34.39 -27.73
CA PHE A 776 6.80 -35.38 -26.67
C PHE A 776 6.56 -36.75 -27.33
N PRO A 777 7.16 -37.85 -26.85
CA PRO A 777 6.76 -39.18 -27.29
C PRO A 777 5.30 -39.43 -26.89
N PRO A 778 4.49 -40.13 -27.69
CA PRO A 778 3.13 -40.47 -27.31
C PRO A 778 3.19 -41.46 -26.15
N CYS A 779 2.72 -41.07 -24.97
CA CYS A 779 2.38 -42.02 -23.91
C CYS A 779 1.13 -42.81 -24.34
N PRO A 780 1.08 -44.12 -24.06
CA PRO A 780 -0.06 -44.97 -24.43
C PRO A 780 -1.31 -44.57 -23.63
N PRO A 781 -2.53 -44.82 -24.16
CA PRO A 781 -3.73 -44.66 -23.39
C PRO A 781 -3.82 -45.79 -22.35
N ASP A 782 -4.36 -45.45 -21.18
CA ASP A 782 -4.77 -46.35 -20.10
C ASP A 782 -3.66 -47.07 -19.32
N SER A 783 -3.27 -46.50 -18.17
CA SER A 783 -3.00 -47.26 -16.93
C SER A 783 -2.82 -46.35 -15.72
N ASP A 784 -3.70 -46.55 -14.74
CA ASP A 784 -3.68 -46.01 -13.38
C ASP A 784 -2.43 -46.44 -12.59
N HIS A 785 -1.33 -45.70 -12.74
CA HIS A 785 -0.20 -45.79 -11.80
C HIS A 785 0.13 -44.44 -11.19
N ALA A 786 -0.34 -44.26 -9.96
CA ALA A 786 -0.06 -43.14 -9.09
C ALA A 786 1.46 -42.90 -8.96
N LEU A 787 1.95 -41.81 -9.54
CA LEU A 787 3.30 -41.30 -9.32
C LEU A 787 3.46 -40.89 -7.84
N PRO A 788 4.64 -41.04 -7.22
CA PRO A 788 4.83 -40.75 -5.81
C PRO A 788 4.63 -39.26 -5.52
N LEU A 789 3.48 -38.91 -4.95
CA LEU A 789 3.00 -37.54 -4.66
C LEU A 789 3.86 -36.75 -3.65
N ARG A 790 4.91 -37.36 -3.07
CA ARG A 790 5.83 -36.72 -2.10
C ARG A 790 7.05 -36.03 -2.72
N SER A 791 7.25 -36.11 -4.05
CA SER A 791 8.39 -35.45 -4.68
C SER A 791 8.18 -33.92 -4.76
N PRO A 792 9.20 -33.08 -4.51
CA PRO A 792 9.09 -31.63 -4.65
C PRO A 792 8.60 -31.18 -6.04
N SER A 793 8.98 -31.91 -7.09
CA SER A 793 8.54 -31.66 -8.47
C SER A 793 7.02 -31.81 -8.64
N ASN A 794 6.41 -32.79 -7.96
CA ASN A 794 4.97 -33.01 -8.02
C ASN A 794 4.21 -31.94 -7.23
N ILE A 795 4.75 -31.51 -6.08
CA ILE A 795 4.20 -30.40 -5.29
C ILE A 795 4.25 -29.10 -6.10
N ARG A 796 5.38 -28.82 -6.75
CA ARG A 796 5.54 -27.68 -7.65
C ARG A 796 4.53 -27.72 -8.80
N HIS A 797 4.38 -28.87 -9.45
CA HIS A 797 3.41 -29.04 -10.53
C HIS A 797 1.97 -28.78 -10.06
N TYR A 798 1.58 -29.30 -8.90
CA TYR A 798 0.26 -29.03 -8.31
C TYR A 798 0.06 -27.53 -8.05
N ILE A 799 1.04 -26.86 -7.44
CA ILE A 799 0.96 -25.43 -7.07
C ILE A 799 0.94 -24.49 -8.27
N GLN A 800 1.60 -24.87 -9.37
CA GLN A 800 1.60 -24.11 -10.61
C GLN A 800 0.31 -24.28 -11.44
N ASN A 801 -0.49 -25.32 -11.17
CA ASN A 801 -1.67 -25.69 -11.95
C ASN A 801 -2.93 -25.81 -11.08
N LEU A 802 -3.13 -24.86 -10.15
CA LEU A 802 -4.31 -24.86 -9.28
C LEU A 802 -5.60 -24.70 -10.10
N LYS A 803 -6.57 -25.58 -9.87
CA LYS A 803 -7.92 -25.46 -10.44
C LYS A 803 -8.85 -24.88 -9.38
N VAL A 804 -9.50 -23.76 -9.68
CA VAL A 804 -10.27 -23.00 -8.70
C VAL A 804 -11.65 -22.62 -9.22
N MET A 805 -12.61 -22.51 -8.30
CA MET A 805 -13.91 -21.90 -8.55
C MET A 805 -13.85 -20.43 -8.16
N ASP A 806 -14.17 -19.51 -9.08
CA ASP A 806 -14.22 -18.06 -8.85
C ASP A 806 -15.66 -17.51 -8.81
N ASN A 807 -16.67 -18.36 -9.05
CA ASN A 807 -18.08 -18.00 -8.95
C ASN A 807 -18.54 -17.98 -7.48
N GLN A 808 -18.51 -16.79 -6.87
CA GLN A 808 -18.89 -16.59 -5.47
C GLN A 808 -20.30 -17.13 -5.15
N ARG A 809 -21.28 -16.97 -6.05
CA ARG A 809 -22.65 -17.44 -5.80
C ARG A 809 -22.69 -18.96 -5.65
N LYS A 810 -21.95 -19.68 -6.49
CA LYS A 810 -21.85 -21.15 -6.44
C LYS A 810 -21.13 -21.61 -5.17
N LEU A 811 -20.04 -20.93 -4.77
CA LEU A 811 -19.33 -21.21 -3.52
C LEU A 811 -20.23 -21.00 -2.29
N THR A 812 -20.96 -19.88 -2.22
CA THR A 812 -21.92 -19.61 -1.14
C THR A 812 -23.03 -20.66 -1.10
N GLN A 813 -23.50 -21.13 -2.26
CA GLN A 813 -24.51 -22.20 -2.34
C GLN A 813 -23.96 -23.51 -1.78
N LEU A 814 -22.76 -23.94 -2.19
CA LEU A 814 -22.10 -25.14 -1.67
C LEU A 814 -21.92 -25.08 -0.15
N SER A 815 -21.42 -23.94 0.36
CA SER A 815 -21.26 -23.71 1.79
C SER A 815 -22.58 -23.85 2.56
N ARG A 816 -23.68 -23.28 2.05
CA ARG A 816 -25.01 -23.41 2.68
C ARG A 816 -25.54 -24.84 2.68
N THR A 817 -25.36 -25.58 1.60
CA THR A 817 -25.77 -26.99 1.52
C THR A 817 -25.09 -27.81 2.61
N ILE A 818 -23.79 -27.58 2.81
CA ILE A 818 -23.00 -28.27 3.82
C ILE A 818 -23.44 -27.88 5.25
N GLU A 819 -23.59 -26.59 5.56
CA GLU A 819 -23.94 -26.12 6.91
C GLU A 819 -25.43 -26.34 7.27
N SER A 820 -26.33 -26.46 6.30
CA SER A 820 -27.75 -26.78 6.56
C SER A 820 -27.96 -28.17 7.20
N SER A 821 -26.94 -29.03 7.14
CA SER A 821 -26.95 -30.39 7.69
C SER A 821 -26.42 -30.49 9.13
N SER A 822 -25.84 -29.42 9.70
CA SER A 822 -25.20 -29.47 11.03
C SER A 822 -25.24 -28.11 11.75
N SER A 823 -25.54 -28.15 13.05
CA SER A 823 -25.82 -27.00 13.94
C SER A 823 -24.62 -26.08 14.26
N CYS A 824 -23.69 -25.86 13.33
CA CYS A 824 -22.46 -25.11 13.57
C CYS A 824 -22.27 -23.98 12.55
N LYS A 825 -22.66 -22.75 12.93
CA LYS A 825 -22.47 -21.52 12.16
C LYS A 825 -21.04 -21.00 12.38
N PHE A 826 -20.06 -21.40 11.56
CA PHE A 826 -18.68 -20.91 11.72
C PHE A 826 -18.08 -20.29 10.45
N LEU A 827 -18.65 -20.49 9.23
CA LEU A 827 -18.01 -20.02 7.99
C LEU A 827 -18.72 -18.85 7.27
N GLY A 828 -19.82 -18.34 7.80
CA GLY A 828 -20.55 -17.20 7.20
C GLY A 828 -19.76 -15.87 7.10
N CYS A 829 -18.56 -15.78 7.69
CA CYS A 829 -17.67 -14.62 7.57
C CYS A 829 -16.51 -14.81 6.58
N LEU A 830 -16.27 -16.04 6.09
CA LEU A 830 -15.20 -16.36 5.12
C LEU A 830 -15.67 -16.33 3.66
N ALA A 831 -16.98 -16.29 3.42
CA ALA A 831 -17.63 -16.14 2.11
C ALA A 831 -18.22 -14.74 1.94
#